data_AF-A0A953HGY2-F1
#
_entry.id   AF-A0A953HGY2-F1
#
_cell.length_a   1.000
_cell.length_b   1.000
_cell.length_c   1.000
_cell.angle_alpha   90.00
_cell.angle_beta   90.00
_cell.angle_gamma   90.00
#
_symmetry.space_group_name_H-M   'P 1'
#
loop_
_entity.id
_entity.type
_entity.pdbx_description
1 polymer ?
#
loop_
_entity_poly.entity_id
_entity_poly.type
_entity_poly.pdbx_seq_one_letter_code
_entity_poly.pdbx_strand_id
1 'polypeptide(L)'
;MKGEKLAGRWLRVDWVDRAERKDWRRLRGLLVKTKRNYFRYGIAFDPELNFAFTELELNANAALYGGNTIAHAVFNQKNFATYAGIRYPDMREPDLADESDVYLFSTRGVFCDEAGNLHELNGAGLDAGRRTVAELGEGDVTPLVRDASAYLARQVERDGTFVYGYHPCFDRRIAAYNTLRHASTTYAMVEAWEVTRDARLKAAIDRSLKRLCGALIQTCSLPDGTEAAFLVDVGNEVKLGGNAVAILALAKYAAVTGSKAHHAMMEKLALGIRYMQDEETGAFKHVLSFPDLGVKQDFRTIYYEGEAAFGLMRLYGLTRDPRWLEMVEKAFGHFIRNDHWKHHDHWLSYCVNELTRYRPEERYFRFGIANVAGYLDFVSDRITTFPTLLELMMAARETLARIDERPELHHLFEGIDLERFENALEKRAHYLLNGHFWPELAMYFRKPDRIVGSFFIRHHAFRVRIDDVEHYLSGFVAYRRYLEERNAFRRLVARHTAPQSEPADPDAIWTAAHVEAATGGTWVRQPPQDWSARGLSTFAPAMQPGDMAVVRTGDETVGMLPQVVRRMNPPPAALIARDPEAVDVPDVPLLTVPDCDEAVLAMGRYARARMTGKVLGVTGSSGKTTAVAMLAHALSAHGSVAKSAHNANLPHGVGWNLASIPWDTQHVVMELAIGRMAVSARMARPQVAIFTNIAPAHLNETSTVTDVARTKSAIFLGMSPGDVAVINRDMIEWETVRAAAESRSLRIVHYGEHADCAFRLVSHDARDGSVKASIKGREISYRVGAAGRHMAMNSLAVLAAVSALGYPLEPAIAKLQTFAPLPGRGQICDLSLGGRKLTVIDDAYNANPGSMEAAFDQLNDYRRARRRVAVLGQMAELGPQSPMFHTQLAKLIEDRAIDRVYVTGELYQDFWRALPRSRKGLYLGSLDAMKEVLEEQLADGDVVLVKGSNSTRMYEIVAWLKEMAQADLERPAAE
;
A
#
# COMPACT_ATOMS: atom_id res chain seq x y z
N MET A 1 -35.53 -3.22 33.05
CA MET A 1 -34.27 -2.79 33.70
C MET A 1 -34.10 -1.31 33.44
N LYS A 2 -34.24 -0.46 34.46
CA LYS A 2 -33.93 0.98 34.35
C LYS A 2 -32.42 1.09 34.08
N GLY A 3 -32.07 1.53 32.88
CA GLY A 3 -30.68 1.69 32.46
C GLY A 3 -30.01 2.76 33.32
N GLU A 4 -28.92 2.38 33.99
CA GLU A 4 -27.88 3.34 34.32
C GLU A 4 -27.49 4.01 32.99
N LYS A 5 -27.76 5.32 32.88
CA LYS A 5 -27.39 6.12 31.71
C LYS A 5 -25.87 6.06 31.58
N LEU A 6 -25.37 5.82 30.35
CA LEU A 6 -23.95 5.88 30.01
C LEU A 6 -23.33 7.15 30.62
N ALA A 7 -22.17 7.01 31.28
CA ALA A 7 -21.47 8.13 31.88
C ALA A 7 -20.77 9.04 30.84
N GLY A 8 -20.79 8.66 29.55
CA GLY A 8 -20.17 9.39 28.45
C GLY A 8 -21.17 9.95 27.43
N ARG A 9 -20.84 11.12 26.84
CA ARG A 9 -21.55 11.72 25.71
C ARG A 9 -20.86 11.31 24.41
N TRP A 10 -21.03 10.06 23.98
CA TRP A 10 -20.54 9.62 22.67
C TRP A 10 -21.57 9.92 21.60
N LEU A 11 -21.13 10.55 20.50
CA LEU A 11 -21.97 10.74 19.33
C LEU A 11 -21.29 10.08 18.13
N ARG A 12 -22.03 9.20 17.46
CA ARG A 12 -21.61 8.60 16.21
C ARG A 12 -22.64 8.94 15.14
N VAL A 13 -22.14 9.43 14.01
CA VAL A 13 -22.96 9.69 12.82
C VAL A 13 -22.42 8.82 11.70
N ASP A 14 -23.23 7.88 11.24
CA ASP A 14 -22.93 7.07 10.07
C ASP A 14 -23.81 7.52 8.90
N TRP A 15 -23.25 7.52 7.69
CA TRP A 15 -24.00 7.64 6.44
C TRP A 15 -23.60 6.51 5.50
N VAL A 16 -24.53 6.14 4.63
CA VAL A 16 -24.33 5.07 3.66
C VAL A 16 -23.40 5.57 2.56
N ASP A 17 -22.29 4.86 2.36
CA ASP A 17 -21.29 5.14 1.32
C ASP A 17 -21.68 4.43 0.00
N ARG A 18 -22.14 3.18 0.13
CA ARG A 18 -22.59 2.35 -0.99
C ARG A 18 -23.65 1.37 -0.49
N ALA A 19 -24.67 1.12 -1.29
CA ALA A 19 -25.65 0.07 -1.09
C ALA A 19 -25.78 -0.80 -2.36
N GLU A 20 -26.00 -2.09 -2.20
CA GLU A 20 -26.20 -3.05 -3.28
C GLU A 20 -27.36 -3.98 -2.93
N ARG A 21 -28.33 -4.08 -3.85
CA ARG A 21 -29.41 -5.07 -3.75
C ARG A 21 -28.88 -6.47 -4.03
N LYS A 22 -29.24 -7.43 -3.19
CA LYS A 22 -29.01 -8.87 -3.38
C LYS A 22 -30.27 -9.64 -3.00
N ASP A 23 -30.32 -10.89 -3.41
CA ASP A 23 -31.28 -11.85 -2.86
C ASP A 23 -30.71 -12.52 -1.59
N TRP A 24 -31.59 -13.04 -0.74
CA TRP A 24 -31.21 -13.68 0.52
C TRP A 24 -30.29 -14.90 0.30
N ARG A 25 -30.50 -15.66 -0.78
CA ARG A 25 -29.66 -16.80 -1.16
C ARG A 25 -28.20 -16.40 -1.35
N ARG A 26 -27.93 -15.30 -2.06
CA ARG A 26 -26.59 -14.74 -2.27
C ARG A 26 -25.98 -14.25 -0.96
N LEU A 27 -26.75 -13.59 -0.09
CA LEU A 27 -26.27 -13.18 1.23
C LEU A 27 -25.88 -14.41 2.07
N ARG A 28 -26.72 -15.44 2.13
CA ARG A 28 -26.42 -16.69 2.83
C ARG A 28 -25.13 -17.32 2.33
N GLY A 29 -24.95 -17.37 1.00
CA GLY A 29 -23.71 -17.85 0.38
C GLY A 29 -22.48 -17.02 0.76
N LEU A 30 -22.62 -15.70 0.91
CA LEU A 30 -21.55 -14.81 1.36
C LEU A 30 -21.21 -15.03 2.83
N LEU A 31 -22.21 -15.21 3.71
CA LEU A 31 -22.01 -15.48 5.14
C LEU A 31 -21.23 -16.78 5.36
N VAL A 32 -21.55 -17.85 4.60
CA VAL A 32 -20.84 -19.14 4.68
C VAL A 32 -19.36 -19.01 4.27
N LYS A 33 -19.05 -18.16 3.30
CA LYS A 33 -17.67 -17.88 2.86
C LYS A 33 -16.92 -16.92 3.80
N THR A 34 -17.61 -16.31 4.76
CA THR A 34 -17.05 -15.28 5.63
C THR A 34 -16.75 -15.86 7.01
N LYS A 35 -15.53 -15.65 7.53
CA LYS A 35 -15.17 -16.07 8.88
C LYS A 35 -16.09 -15.45 9.93
N ARG A 36 -16.40 -16.21 10.99
CA ARG A 36 -17.25 -15.77 12.11
C ARG A 36 -16.84 -14.38 12.62
N ASN A 37 -17.77 -13.43 12.61
CA ASN A 37 -17.61 -12.02 13.01
C ASN A 37 -16.68 -11.16 12.12
N TYR A 38 -16.43 -11.61 10.89
CA TYR A 38 -15.68 -10.87 9.86
C TYR A 38 -16.55 -10.43 8.69
N PHE A 39 -17.88 -10.51 8.81
CA PHE A 39 -18.79 -9.90 7.85
C PHE A 39 -18.77 -8.40 8.04
N ARG A 40 -18.33 -7.65 7.01
CA ARG A 40 -17.97 -6.23 7.05
C ARG A 40 -19.00 -5.28 6.41
N TYR A 41 -20.26 -5.69 6.35
CA TYR A 41 -21.35 -4.92 5.75
C TYR A 41 -22.53 -4.79 6.71
N GLY A 42 -23.24 -3.67 6.60
CA GLY A 42 -24.58 -3.53 7.12
C GLY A 42 -25.60 -4.27 6.25
N ILE A 43 -26.75 -4.60 6.84
CA ILE A 43 -27.86 -5.28 6.19
C ILE A 43 -29.13 -4.43 6.40
N ALA A 44 -29.84 -4.15 5.31
CA ALA A 44 -31.17 -3.56 5.34
C ALA A 44 -32.17 -4.46 4.61
N PHE A 45 -33.44 -4.38 5.01
CA PHE A 45 -34.52 -5.24 4.52
C PHE A 45 -35.55 -4.48 3.67
N ASP A 46 -35.26 -3.23 3.33
CA ASP A 46 -36.05 -2.36 2.46
C ASP A 46 -35.13 -1.45 1.62
N PRO A 47 -35.52 -1.08 0.38
CA PRO A 47 -34.69 -0.29 -0.51
C PRO A 47 -34.42 1.13 -0.01
N GLU A 48 -35.33 1.69 0.78
CA GLU A 48 -35.20 3.03 1.37
C GLU A 48 -34.30 3.05 2.62
N LEU A 49 -33.83 1.89 3.08
CA LEU A 49 -32.97 1.72 4.25
C LEU A 49 -33.61 2.19 5.57
N ASN A 50 -34.94 2.18 5.67
CA ASN A 50 -35.67 2.50 6.90
C ASN A 50 -35.36 1.49 8.02
N PHE A 51 -35.11 0.23 7.65
CA PHE A 51 -34.77 -0.87 8.54
C PHE A 51 -33.33 -1.35 8.30
N ALA A 52 -32.39 -0.41 8.43
CA ALA A 52 -30.96 -0.66 8.27
C ALA A 52 -30.28 -1.01 9.60
N PHE A 53 -29.39 -2.00 9.54
CA PHE A 53 -28.54 -2.44 10.65
C PHE A 53 -27.09 -2.43 10.22
N THR A 54 -26.27 -1.64 10.90
CA THR A 54 -24.83 -1.57 10.65
C THR A 54 -24.12 -2.89 11.00
N GLU A 55 -22.92 -3.09 10.46
CA GLU A 55 -22.08 -4.25 10.80
C GLU A 55 -21.85 -4.39 12.31
N LEU A 56 -21.66 -3.27 13.02
CA LEU A 56 -21.39 -3.26 14.45
C LEU A 56 -22.62 -3.65 15.25
N GLU A 57 -23.80 -3.17 14.88
CA GLU A 57 -25.06 -3.59 15.50
C GLU A 57 -25.29 -5.10 15.36
N LEU A 58 -25.09 -5.64 14.15
CA LEU A 58 -25.26 -7.06 13.86
C LEU A 58 -24.29 -7.92 14.70
N ASN A 59 -23.01 -7.53 14.76
CA ASN A 59 -22.00 -8.28 15.50
C ASN A 59 -22.15 -8.14 17.02
N ALA A 60 -22.37 -6.92 17.53
CA ALA A 60 -22.48 -6.66 18.97
C ALA A 60 -23.68 -7.37 19.61
N ASN A 61 -24.75 -7.59 18.83
CA ASN A 61 -25.93 -8.33 19.26
C ASN A 61 -25.92 -9.81 18.86
N ALA A 62 -24.77 -10.33 18.40
CA ALA A 62 -24.61 -11.72 17.99
C ALA A 62 -25.66 -12.18 16.93
N ALA A 63 -26.09 -11.28 16.06
CA ALA A 63 -27.01 -11.56 14.95
C ALA A 63 -26.36 -12.37 13.83
N LEU A 64 -25.02 -12.42 13.77
CA LEU A 64 -24.24 -13.20 12.80
C LEU A 64 -23.46 -14.36 13.44
N TYR A 65 -23.96 -14.90 14.56
CA TYR A 65 -23.31 -15.92 15.37
C TYR A 65 -24.06 -17.26 15.42
N GLY A 66 -23.42 -18.31 14.91
CA GLY A 66 -23.93 -19.69 14.90
C GLY A 66 -23.45 -20.59 16.05
N GLY A 67 -22.67 -20.07 17.00
CA GLY A 67 -22.04 -20.87 18.06
C GLY A 67 -20.51 -20.94 17.94
N ASN A 68 -19.86 -21.46 18.98
CA ASN A 68 -18.40 -21.49 19.10
C ASN A 68 -17.76 -22.59 18.22
N THR A 69 -18.53 -23.58 17.78
CA THR A 69 -18.12 -24.67 16.89
C THR A 69 -18.20 -24.30 15.40
N ILE A 70 -18.98 -23.27 15.03
CA ILE A 70 -19.14 -22.85 13.63
C ILE A 70 -18.13 -21.75 13.29
N ALA A 71 -17.24 -22.01 12.33
CA ALA A 71 -16.14 -21.10 11.98
C ALA A 71 -16.51 -19.93 11.06
N HIS A 72 -17.69 -19.97 10.42
CA HIS A 72 -18.20 -18.95 9.51
C HIS A 72 -19.34 -18.13 10.13
N ALA A 73 -19.71 -17.02 9.49
CA ALA A 73 -20.81 -16.16 9.92
C ALA A 73 -22.16 -16.85 9.66
N VAL A 74 -23.09 -16.77 10.62
CA VAL A 74 -24.41 -17.41 10.51
C VAL A 74 -25.46 -16.44 10.99
N PHE A 75 -26.45 -16.15 10.14
CA PHE A 75 -27.57 -15.31 10.54
C PHE A 75 -28.40 -15.98 11.64
N ASN A 76 -28.38 -15.41 12.83
CA ASN A 76 -29.08 -15.88 14.01
C ASN A 76 -30.39 -15.10 14.16
N GLN A 77 -31.46 -15.66 13.58
CA GLN A 77 -32.78 -15.01 13.52
C GLN A 77 -33.31 -14.63 14.90
N LYS A 78 -33.11 -15.45 15.93
CA LYS A 78 -33.57 -15.15 17.30
C LYS A 78 -32.87 -13.92 17.89
N ASN A 79 -31.55 -13.87 17.78
CA ASN A 79 -30.77 -12.74 18.29
C ASN A 79 -31.07 -11.46 17.48
N PHE A 80 -31.16 -11.60 16.15
CA PHE A 80 -31.54 -10.51 15.25
C PHE A 80 -32.92 -9.95 15.62
N ALA A 81 -33.96 -10.78 15.70
CA ALA A 81 -35.32 -10.34 16.01
C ALA A 81 -35.41 -9.64 17.38
N THR A 82 -34.66 -10.13 18.38
CA THR A 82 -34.57 -9.49 19.70
C THR A 82 -34.03 -8.07 19.63
N TYR A 83 -32.97 -7.86 18.85
CA TYR A 83 -32.37 -6.52 18.69
C TYR A 83 -33.20 -5.63 17.76
N ALA A 84 -33.69 -6.18 16.65
CA ALA A 84 -34.53 -5.48 15.68
C ALA A 84 -35.77 -4.89 16.34
N GLY A 85 -36.48 -5.64 17.19
CA GLY A 85 -37.65 -5.14 17.91
C GLY A 85 -37.34 -4.03 18.93
N ILE A 86 -36.08 -3.92 19.40
CA ILE A 86 -35.65 -2.80 20.25
C ILE A 86 -35.32 -1.57 19.39
N ARG A 87 -34.63 -1.77 18.26
CA ARG A 87 -34.15 -0.70 17.38
C ARG A 87 -35.26 -0.09 16.51
N TYR A 88 -36.19 -0.92 16.05
CA TYR A 88 -37.33 -0.59 15.20
C TYR A 88 -38.57 -1.36 15.68
N PRO A 89 -39.30 -0.85 16.69
CA PRO A 89 -40.48 -1.54 17.25
C PRO A 89 -41.58 -1.87 16.24
N ASP A 90 -41.68 -1.07 15.17
CA ASP A 90 -42.69 -1.23 14.11
C ASP A 90 -42.22 -2.13 12.95
N MET A 91 -40.98 -2.63 12.99
CA MET A 91 -40.44 -3.50 11.94
C MET A 91 -41.11 -4.88 12.01
N ARG A 92 -41.66 -5.34 10.88
CA ARG A 92 -42.11 -6.72 10.74
C ARG A 92 -40.91 -7.66 10.60
N GLU A 93 -41.09 -8.91 11.00
CA GLU A 93 -40.06 -9.93 10.80
C GLU A 93 -39.71 -10.03 9.30
N PRO A 94 -38.41 -10.00 8.92
CA PRO A 94 -38.02 -10.01 7.52
C PRO A 94 -38.33 -11.35 6.86
N ASP A 95 -38.73 -11.30 5.59
CA ASP A 95 -38.86 -12.49 4.76
C ASP A 95 -37.47 -13.04 4.39
N LEU A 96 -37.20 -14.28 4.78
CA LEU A 96 -35.92 -14.97 4.57
C LEU A 96 -36.01 -16.09 3.50
N ALA A 97 -37.02 -16.05 2.63
CA ALA A 97 -37.04 -16.85 1.40
C ALA A 97 -35.85 -16.50 0.50
N ASP A 98 -35.40 -17.44 -0.31
CA ASP A 98 -34.13 -17.32 -1.06
C ASP A 98 -34.11 -16.14 -2.05
N GLU A 99 -35.28 -15.79 -2.57
CA GLU A 99 -35.56 -14.76 -3.56
C GLU A 99 -35.84 -13.39 -2.95
N SER A 100 -35.98 -13.31 -1.63
CA SER A 100 -36.29 -12.08 -0.91
C SER A 100 -35.16 -11.07 -1.05
N ASP A 101 -35.52 -9.83 -1.38
CA ASP A 101 -34.57 -8.74 -1.53
C ASP A 101 -33.95 -8.35 -0.17
N VAL A 102 -32.64 -8.17 -0.18
CA VAL A 102 -31.84 -7.69 0.94
C VAL A 102 -30.78 -6.71 0.43
N TYR A 103 -30.50 -5.67 1.20
CA TYR A 103 -29.62 -4.59 0.77
C TYR A 103 -28.36 -4.61 1.63
N LEU A 104 -27.22 -4.91 1.01
CA LEU A 104 -25.93 -4.82 1.68
C LEU A 104 -25.36 -3.43 1.50
N PHE A 105 -24.94 -2.81 2.59
CA PHE A 105 -24.38 -1.47 2.54
C PHE A 105 -23.10 -1.33 3.36
N SER A 106 -22.26 -0.38 2.96
CA SER A 106 -21.13 0.09 3.74
C SER A 106 -21.40 1.49 4.24
N THR A 107 -20.89 1.81 5.43
CA THR A 107 -20.99 3.16 5.99
C THR A 107 -19.63 3.84 6.05
N ARG A 108 -19.66 5.16 5.94
CA ARG A 108 -18.63 6.05 6.50
C ARG A 108 -19.26 6.80 7.66
N GLY A 109 -18.43 7.37 8.52
CA GLY A 109 -18.95 8.06 9.69
C GLY A 109 -17.97 9.02 10.32
N VAL A 110 -18.47 9.74 11.33
CA VAL A 110 -17.67 10.50 12.26
C VAL A 110 -18.08 10.12 13.67
N PHE A 111 -17.09 9.93 14.54
CA PHE A 111 -17.28 9.70 15.96
C PHE A 111 -16.77 10.90 16.77
N CYS A 112 -17.59 11.42 17.66
CA CYS A 112 -17.22 12.45 18.62
C CYS A 112 -17.00 11.80 20.00
N ASP A 113 -15.78 11.92 20.52
CA ASP A 113 -15.45 11.43 21.86
C ASP A 113 -15.90 12.38 22.98
N GLU A 114 -15.70 11.98 24.24
CA GLU A 114 -16.13 12.76 25.41
C GLU A 114 -15.41 14.11 25.54
N ALA A 115 -14.21 14.24 24.95
CA ALA A 115 -13.46 15.49 24.92
C ALA A 115 -13.91 16.40 23.76
N GLY A 116 -14.84 15.94 22.91
CA GLY A 116 -15.31 16.68 21.75
C GLY A 116 -14.45 16.51 20.50
N ASN A 117 -13.47 15.58 20.50
CA ASN A 117 -12.65 15.34 19.32
C ASN A 117 -13.43 14.54 18.30
N LEU A 118 -13.35 14.95 17.04
CA LEU A 118 -13.96 14.26 15.91
C LEU A 118 -12.96 13.29 15.29
N HIS A 119 -13.40 12.04 15.15
CA HIS A 119 -12.64 10.94 14.55
C HIS A 119 -13.38 10.48 13.30
N GLU A 120 -12.76 10.62 12.13
CA GLU A 120 -13.31 10.04 10.91
C GLU A 120 -13.27 8.51 10.99
N LEU A 121 -14.36 7.84 10.61
CA LEU A 121 -14.49 6.40 10.62
C LEU A 121 -14.27 5.84 9.21
N ASN A 122 -13.42 4.82 9.12
CA ASN A 122 -13.13 4.15 7.87
C ASN A 122 -14.39 3.55 7.23
N GLY A 123 -14.44 3.65 5.89
CA GLY A 123 -15.48 3.07 5.04
C GLY A 123 -15.40 1.54 4.91
N ALA A 124 -15.80 1.00 3.76
CA ALA A 124 -15.71 -0.43 3.51
C ALA A 124 -14.28 -0.99 3.67
N GLY A 125 -14.15 -2.19 4.23
CA GLY A 125 -12.85 -2.88 4.37
C GLY A 125 -12.67 -3.51 5.75
N LEU A 126 -11.42 -3.86 6.08
CA LEU A 126 -11.08 -4.51 7.36
C LEU A 126 -11.31 -3.57 8.55
N ASP A 127 -11.08 -2.28 8.36
CA ASP A 127 -11.19 -1.22 9.37
C ASP A 127 -12.56 -0.56 9.44
N ALA A 128 -13.56 -1.10 8.74
CA ALA A 128 -14.89 -0.49 8.66
C ALA A 128 -15.48 -0.13 10.02
N GLY A 129 -15.96 1.11 10.14
CA GLY A 129 -16.60 1.63 11.35
C GLY A 129 -15.66 1.94 12.52
N ARG A 130 -14.33 1.93 12.30
CA ARG A 130 -13.28 2.31 13.26
C ARG A 130 -12.62 3.61 12.83
N ARG A 131 -12.16 4.42 13.79
CA ARG A 131 -11.38 5.62 13.50
C ARG A 131 -10.15 5.38 12.61
N THR A 132 -9.84 6.34 11.76
CA THR A 132 -8.65 6.33 10.90
C THR A 132 -7.39 6.64 11.72
N VAL A 133 -6.40 5.75 11.62
CA VAL A 133 -5.06 5.92 12.21
C VAL A 133 -4.07 5.73 11.07
N ALA A 134 -3.51 6.82 10.55
CA ALA A 134 -2.66 6.77 9.35
C ALA A 134 -1.29 6.13 9.64
N GLU A 135 -0.68 6.52 10.76
CA GLU A 135 0.57 5.99 11.26
C GLU A 135 0.42 5.71 12.74
N LEU A 136 1.05 4.64 13.24
CA LEU A 136 1.00 4.29 14.65
C LEU A 136 2.17 4.97 15.38
N GLY A 137 1.91 6.10 16.02
CA GLY A 137 2.89 6.86 16.78
C GLY A 137 2.78 6.66 18.29
N GLU A 138 3.67 7.31 19.03
CA GLU A 138 3.65 7.26 20.51
C GLU A 138 2.34 7.82 21.08
N GLY A 139 1.79 8.85 20.43
CA GLY A 139 0.50 9.46 20.77
C GLY A 139 -0.70 8.52 20.63
N ASP A 140 -0.59 7.49 19.79
CA ASP A 140 -1.64 6.49 19.60
C ASP A 140 -1.45 5.27 20.52
N VAL A 141 -0.20 4.81 20.65
CA VAL A 141 0.14 3.60 21.43
C VAL A 141 0.05 3.84 22.93
N THR A 142 0.44 5.03 23.40
CA THR A 142 0.42 5.34 24.84
C THR A 142 -0.99 5.27 25.45
N PRO A 143 -2.03 5.86 24.83
CA PRO A 143 -3.42 5.65 25.27
C PRO A 143 -3.84 4.18 25.29
N LEU A 144 -3.48 3.37 24.28
CA LEU A 144 -3.82 1.95 24.26
C LEU A 144 -3.24 1.18 25.45
N VAL A 145 -1.98 1.44 25.79
CA VAL A 145 -1.30 0.84 26.96
C VAL A 145 -1.97 1.29 28.26
N ARG A 146 -2.27 2.58 28.38
CA ARG A 146 -2.93 3.15 29.56
C ARG A 146 -4.33 2.55 29.75
N ASP A 147 -5.13 2.51 28.69
CA ASP A 147 -6.54 2.12 28.79
C ASP A 147 -6.68 0.62 29.07
N ALA A 148 -5.86 -0.22 28.42
CA ALA A 148 -5.86 -1.66 28.66
C ALA A 148 -5.32 -2.05 30.04
N SER A 149 -4.26 -1.39 30.52
CA SER A 149 -3.76 -1.61 31.87
C SER A 149 -4.75 -1.13 32.94
N ALA A 150 -5.43 -0.01 32.71
CA ALA A 150 -6.52 0.45 33.56
C ALA A 150 -7.71 -0.53 33.56
N TYR A 151 -8.04 -1.14 32.41
CA TYR A 151 -9.04 -2.21 32.34
C TYR A 151 -8.65 -3.41 33.20
N LEU A 152 -7.42 -3.90 33.08
CA LEU A 152 -6.92 -5.02 33.88
C LEU A 152 -6.90 -4.70 35.39
N ALA A 153 -6.50 -3.50 35.77
CA ALA A 153 -6.53 -3.05 37.17
C ALA A 153 -7.94 -3.11 37.77
N ARG A 154 -8.99 -2.80 36.98
CA ARG A 154 -10.40 -2.92 37.41
C ARG A 154 -10.85 -4.38 37.56
N GLN A 155 -10.18 -5.32 36.90
CA GLN A 155 -10.49 -6.75 37.05
C GLN A 155 -9.94 -7.33 38.35
N VAL A 156 -9.00 -6.68 39.04
CA VAL A 156 -8.43 -7.20 40.30
C VAL A 156 -9.36 -6.87 41.47
N GLU A 157 -10.01 -7.92 42.00
CA GLU A 157 -10.90 -7.87 43.15
C GLU A 157 -10.14 -7.52 44.45
N ARG A 158 -10.88 -7.32 45.55
CA ARG A 158 -10.30 -6.90 46.84
C ARG A 158 -9.38 -7.94 47.45
N ASP A 159 -9.65 -9.22 47.21
CA ASP A 159 -8.84 -10.36 47.66
C ASP A 159 -7.63 -10.63 46.74
N GLY A 160 -7.47 -9.85 45.68
CA GLY A 160 -6.41 -9.98 44.69
C GLY A 160 -6.71 -10.97 43.56
N THR A 161 -7.85 -11.67 43.56
CA THR A 161 -8.26 -12.49 42.42
C THR A 161 -8.72 -11.63 41.24
N PHE A 162 -8.69 -12.19 40.03
CA PHE A 162 -9.22 -11.51 38.84
C PHE A 162 -10.68 -11.88 38.55
N VAL A 163 -11.46 -10.90 38.14
CA VAL A 163 -12.58 -11.13 37.23
C VAL A 163 -11.99 -11.61 35.90
N TYR A 164 -12.14 -12.90 35.62
CA TYR A 164 -11.45 -13.55 34.50
C TYR A 164 -11.81 -12.99 33.12
N GLY A 165 -13.04 -12.51 32.95
CA GLY A 165 -13.49 -11.85 31.73
C GLY A 165 -15.00 -11.87 31.51
N TYR A 166 -15.41 -11.45 30.31
CA TYR A 166 -16.80 -11.26 29.94
C TYR A 166 -17.10 -11.72 28.51
N HIS A 167 -18.37 -12.08 28.27
CA HIS A 167 -18.99 -12.17 26.95
C HIS A 167 -19.78 -10.87 26.68
N PRO A 168 -19.21 -9.90 25.93
CA PRO A 168 -19.77 -8.54 25.88
C PRO A 168 -21.14 -8.44 25.23
N CYS A 169 -21.43 -9.30 24.23
CA CYS A 169 -22.72 -9.33 23.54
C CYS A 169 -23.90 -9.54 24.51
N PHE A 170 -23.66 -10.25 25.61
CA PHE A 170 -24.69 -10.65 26.58
C PHE A 170 -24.46 -10.07 27.98
N ASP A 171 -23.40 -9.29 28.17
CA ASP A 171 -22.93 -8.83 29.48
C ASP A 171 -22.76 -9.94 30.55
N ARG A 172 -22.26 -11.11 30.13
CA ARG A 172 -22.13 -12.28 31.02
C ARG A 172 -20.69 -12.51 31.46
N ARG A 173 -20.45 -12.64 32.77
CA ARG A 173 -19.13 -13.01 33.35
C ARG A 173 -18.72 -14.42 32.94
N ILE A 174 -17.43 -14.65 32.74
CA ILE A 174 -16.86 -15.97 32.49
C ILE A 174 -16.62 -16.67 33.83
N ALA A 175 -17.26 -17.81 34.05
CA ALA A 175 -17.18 -18.61 35.27
C ALA A 175 -16.03 -19.64 35.20
N ALA A 176 -14.81 -19.16 35.00
CA ALA A 176 -13.59 -19.97 35.03
C ALA A 176 -12.47 -19.17 35.68
N TYR A 177 -11.49 -19.88 36.24
CA TYR A 177 -10.28 -19.27 36.79
C TYR A 177 -9.09 -20.15 36.45
N ASN A 178 -7.98 -19.52 36.07
CA ASN A 178 -6.74 -20.18 35.70
C ASN A 178 -5.59 -19.44 36.37
N THR A 179 -4.85 -20.13 37.25
CA THR A 179 -3.81 -19.49 38.06
C THR A 179 -2.58 -19.07 37.24
N LEU A 180 -2.24 -19.81 36.17
CA LEU A 180 -1.21 -19.40 35.21
C LEU A 180 -1.56 -18.03 34.60
N ARG A 181 -2.81 -17.84 34.18
CA ARG A 181 -3.27 -16.55 33.63
C ARG A 181 -3.31 -15.43 34.65
N HIS A 182 -3.57 -15.72 35.92
CA HIS A 182 -3.41 -14.71 36.98
C HIS A 182 -1.95 -14.20 37.04
N ALA A 183 -0.97 -15.11 36.98
CA ALA A 183 0.45 -14.73 37.03
C ALA A 183 0.91 -14.00 35.76
N SER A 184 0.59 -14.50 34.57
CA SER A 184 0.96 -13.83 33.30
C SER A 184 0.29 -12.45 33.14
N THR A 185 -0.97 -12.30 33.56
CA THR A 185 -1.65 -10.99 33.50
C THR A 185 -0.99 -10.01 34.47
N THR A 186 -0.59 -10.49 35.66
CA THR A 186 0.15 -9.69 36.63
C THR A 186 1.50 -9.24 36.06
N TYR A 187 2.22 -10.11 35.36
CA TYR A 187 3.45 -9.75 34.65
C TYR A 187 3.22 -8.60 33.66
N ALA A 188 2.23 -8.71 32.76
CA ALA A 188 1.91 -7.67 31.78
C ALA A 188 1.48 -6.34 32.46
N MET A 189 0.75 -6.40 33.57
CA MET A 189 0.42 -5.22 34.37
C MET A 189 1.66 -4.53 34.93
N VAL A 190 2.67 -5.28 35.38
CA VAL A 190 3.94 -4.69 35.86
C VAL A 190 4.72 -4.05 34.70
N GLU A 191 4.74 -4.66 33.52
CA GLU A 191 5.32 -4.07 32.31
C GLU A 191 4.66 -2.73 31.97
N ALA A 192 3.32 -2.69 31.99
CA ALA A 192 2.58 -1.45 31.78
C ALA A 192 2.83 -0.41 32.88
N TRP A 193 2.98 -0.84 34.14
CA TRP A 193 3.27 0.08 35.25
C TRP A 193 4.66 0.72 35.15
N GLU A 194 5.68 -0.02 34.71
CA GLU A 194 7.02 0.53 34.47
C GLU A 194 6.97 1.79 33.59
N VAL A 195 6.05 1.78 32.63
CA VAL A 195 5.98 2.78 31.56
C VAL A 195 4.85 3.80 31.72
N THR A 196 3.85 3.54 32.58
CA THR A 196 2.73 4.46 32.89
C THR A 196 2.86 5.10 34.27
N ARG A 197 3.49 4.41 35.22
CA ARG A 197 3.61 4.78 36.64
C ARG A 197 2.27 5.08 37.34
N ASP A 198 1.17 4.52 36.84
CA ASP A 198 -0.16 4.72 37.42
C ASP A 198 -0.31 4.08 38.81
N ALA A 199 -0.76 4.87 39.78
CA ALA A 199 -0.86 4.45 41.18
C ALA A 199 -1.98 3.41 41.43
N ARG A 200 -3.08 3.48 40.67
CA ARG A 200 -4.21 2.53 40.79
C ARG A 200 -3.81 1.16 40.24
N LEU A 201 -3.08 1.16 39.12
CA LEU A 201 -2.47 -0.03 38.54
C LEU A 201 -1.49 -0.66 39.52
N LYS A 202 -0.60 0.13 40.15
CA LYS A 202 0.32 -0.37 41.19
C LYS A 202 -0.42 -1.04 42.35
N ALA A 203 -1.47 -0.39 42.88
CA ALA A 203 -2.26 -0.96 43.96
C ALA A 203 -2.97 -2.27 43.55
N ALA A 204 -3.39 -2.40 42.28
CA ALA A 204 -3.96 -3.63 41.75
C ALA A 204 -2.90 -4.75 41.62
N ILE A 205 -1.71 -4.42 41.10
CA ILE A 205 -0.55 -5.33 41.04
C ILE A 205 -0.24 -5.88 42.43
N ASP A 206 -0.18 -5.01 43.45
CA ASP A 206 0.19 -5.42 44.80
C ASP A 206 -0.84 -6.39 45.43
N ARG A 207 -2.13 -6.16 45.18
CA ARG A 207 -3.18 -7.11 45.60
C ARG A 207 -3.05 -8.44 44.87
N SER A 208 -2.81 -8.39 43.55
CA SER A 208 -2.62 -9.57 42.73
C SER A 208 -1.44 -10.41 43.20
N LEU A 209 -0.27 -9.79 43.39
CA LEU A 209 0.93 -10.45 43.91
C LEU A 209 0.74 -11.03 45.32
N LYS A 210 0.02 -10.32 46.20
CA LYS A 210 -0.33 -10.83 47.53
C LYS A 210 -1.14 -12.13 47.42
N ARG A 211 -2.11 -12.19 46.50
CA ARG A 211 -2.90 -13.40 46.25
C ARG A 211 -2.05 -14.52 45.65
N LEU A 212 -1.22 -14.19 44.66
CA LEU A 212 -0.32 -15.12 43.99
C LEU A 212 0.60 -15.82 44.99
N CYS A 213 1.36 -15.05 45.79
CA CYS A 213 2.33 -15.59 46.75
C CYS A 213 1.71 -16.17 48.02
N GLY A 214 0.56 -15.65 48.46
CA GLY A 214 -0.04 -16.05 49.74
C GLY A 214 -1.01 -17.23 49.66
N ALA A 215 -1.49 -17.59 48.46
CA ALA A 215 -2.52 -18.61 48.31
C ALA A 215 -2.41 -19.49 47.07
N LEU A 216 -1.86 -18.99 45.95
CA LEU A 216 -1.81 -19.76 44.69
C LEU A 216 -0.50 -20.53 44.55
N ILE A 217 0.61 -19.96 45.02
CA ILE A 217 1.90 -20.65 45.11
C ILE A 217 1.95 -21.43 46.43
N GLN A 218 2.21 -22.72 46.34
CA GLN A 218 2.34 -23.61 47.50
C GLN A 218 3.74 -24.23 47.53
N THR A 219 4.26 -24.47 48.73
CA THR A 219 5.59 -25.09 48.96
C THR A 219 5.42 -26.55 49.36
N CYS A 220 6.32 -27.42 48.91
CA CYS A 220 6.43 -28.81 49.35
C CYS A 220 7.90 -29.28 49.34
N SER A 221 8.19 -30.32 50.10
CA SER A 221 9.50 -30.99 50.10
C SER A 221 9.60 -31.95 48.91
N LEU A 222 10.68 -31.85 48.13
CA LEU A 222 11.02 -32.80 47.07
C LEU A 222 11.59 -34.10 47.65
N PRO A 223 11.67 -35.20 46.88
CA PRO A 223 12.19 -36.49 47.36
C PRO A 223 13.62 -36.44 47.92
N ASP A 224 14.44 -35.47 47.49
CA ASP A 224 15.81 -35.26 47.96
C ASP A 224 15.90 -34.36 49.22
N GLY A 225 14.75 -33.94 49.78
CA GLY A 225 14.65 -33.04 50.92
C GLY A 225 14.72 -31.55 50.57
N THR A 226 14.87 -31.18 49.30
CA THR A 226 14.87 -29.79 48.85
C THR A 226 13.47 -29.18 48.98
N GLU A 227 13.35 -27.98 49.56
CA GLU A 227 12.09 -27.23 49.59
C GLU A 227 11.85 -26.50 48.27
N ALA A 228 10.79 -26.87 47.53
CA ALA A 228 10.41 -26.26 46.26
C ALA A 228 9.00 -25.64 46.34
N ALA A 229 8.66 -24.78 45.38
CA ALA A 229 7.35 -24.17 45.28
C ALA A 229 6.75 -24.38 43.89
N PHE A 230 5.42 -24.45 43.84
CA PHE A 230 4.66 -24.63 42.62
C PHE A 230 3.43 -23.73 42.59
N LEU A 231 3.12 -23.20 41.40
CA LEU A 231 1.85 -22.55 41.15
C LEU A 231 0.78 -23.61 40.96
N VAL A 232 -0.12 -23.74 41.93
CA VAL A 232 -1.16 -24.78 41.93
C VAL A 232 -2.43 -24.23 41.30
N ASP A 233 -2.91 -24.87 40.23
CA ASP A 233 -4.14 -24.53 39.54
C ASP A 233 -5.34 -25.30 40.10
N VAL A 234 -6.54 -24.98 39.62
CA VAL A 234 -7.78 -25.69 39.97
C VAL A 234 -7.63 -27.18 39.66
N GLY A 235 -8.06 -28.03 40.59
CA GLY A 235 -7.93 -29.49 40.47
C GLY A 235 -6.56 -30.03 40.89
N ASN A 236 -5.79 -29.25 41.65
CA ASN A 236 -4.45 -29.60 42.16
C ASN A 236 -3.46 -29.98 41.04
N GLU A 237 -3.54 -29.28 39.90
CA GLU A 237 -2.57 -29.42 38.82
C GLU A 237 -1.46 -28.38 38.96
N VAL A 238 -0.23 -28.81 38.71
CA VAL A 238 0.92 -27.92 38.52
C VAL A 238 1.30 -27.95 37.06
N LYS A 239 1.41 -26.78 36.44
CA LYS A 239 1.81 -26.61 35.04
C LYS A 239 3.20 -25.98 35.03
N LEU A 240 4.12 -26.51 34.22
CA LEU A 240 5.47 -25.97 34.04
C LEU A 240 5.43 -24.45 33.77
N GLY A 241 4.60 -24.06 32.79
CA GLY A 241 4.38 -22.65 32.44
C GLY A 241 3.88 -21.80 33.60
N GLY A 242 3.11 -22.38 34.54
CA GLY A 242 2.61 -21.69 35.73
C GLY A 242 3.73 -21.23 36.67
N ASN A 243 4.67 -22.11 37.00
CA ASN A 243 5.85 -21.73 37.78
C ASN A 243 6.66 -20.65 37.06
N ALA A 244 6.83 -20.83 35.75
CA ALA A 244 7.61 -19.94 34.91
C ALA A 244 7.06 -18.51 34.87
N VAL A 245 5.77 -18.34 34.56
CA VAL A 245 5.15 -17.00 34.51
C VAL A 245 5.02 -16.37 35.90
N ALA A 246 4.94 -17.18 36.97
CA ALA A 246 5.02 -16.67 38.33
C ALA A 246 6.41 -16.08 38.63
N ILE A 247 7.49 -16.74 38.21
CA ILE A 247 8.85 -16.16 38.28
C ILE A 247 8.92 -14.89 37.45
N LEU A 248 8.38 -14.86 36.23
CA LEU A 248 8.39 -13.65 35.38
C LEU A 248 7.72 -12.46 36.06
N ALA A 249 6.53 -12.65 36.64
CA ALA A 249 5.81 -11.59 37.34
C ALA A 249 6.61 -11.05 38.54
N LEU A 250 7.16 -11.94 39.37
CA LEU A 250 7.93 -11.58 40.55
C LEU A 250 9.27 -10.92 40.18
N ALA A 251 9.96 -11.45 39.17
CA ALA A 251 11.23 -10.93 38.69
C ALA A 251 11.06 -9.54 38.08
N LYS A 252 10.03 -9.34 37.24
CA LYS A 252 9.74 -8.03 36.67
C LYS A 252 9.35 -7.03 37.76
N TYR A 253 8.55 -7.43 38.74
CA TYR A 253 8.21 -6.58 39.88
C TYR A 253 9.46 -6.17 40.68
N ALA A 254 10.35 -7.12 41.00
CA ALA A 254 11.61 -6.86 41.67
C ALA A 254 12.50 -5.90 40.86
N ALA A 255 12.62 -6.11 39.55
CA ALA A 255 13.43 -5.26 38.66
C ALA A 255 12.94 -3.80 38.64
N VAL A 256 11.63 -3.58 38.57
CA VAL A 256 11.06 -2.23 38.42
C VAL A 256 10.91 -1.49 39.76
N THR A 257 10.82 -2.22 40.88
CA THR A 257 10.66 -1.63 42.23
C THR A 257 11.93 -1.63 43.08
N GLY A 258 12.93 -2.44 42.73
CA GLY A 258 14.10 -2.72 43.58
C GLY A 258 13.80 -3.63 44.78
N SER A 259 12.59 -4.17 44.91
CA SER A 259 12.20 -5.02 46.04
C SER A 259 12.84 -6.40 45.98
N LYS A 260 13.40 -6.86 47.11
CA LYS A 260 13.94 -8.22 47.28
C LYS A 260 12.97 -9.19 47.96
N ALA A 261 11.75 -8.74 48.31
CA ALA A 261 10.82 -9.49 49.17
C ALA A 261 10.43 -10.88 48.63
N HIS A 262 10.49 -11.06 47.31
CA HIS A 262 10.06 -12.30 46.65
C HIS A 262 11.23 -13.18 46.14
N HIS A 263 12.48 -12.82 46.41
CA HIS A 263 13.65 -13.58 45.92
C HIS A 263 13.62 -15.05 46.38
N ALA A 264 13.35 -15.29 47.66
CA ALA A 264 13.26 -16.66 48.20
C ALA A 264 12.11 -17.47 47.57
N MET A 265 11.01 -16.83 47.18
CA MET A 265 9.91 -17.51 46.50
C MET A 265 10.28 -17.87 45.05
N MET A 266 10.93 -16.96 44.33
CA MET A 266 11.41 -17.23 42.97
C MET A 266 12.44 -18.37 42.93
N GLU A 267 13.34 -18.41 43.91
CA GLU A 267 14.28 -19.52 44.11
C GLU A 267 13.55 -20.86 44.23
N LYS A 268 12.56 -20.95 45.13
CA LYS A 268 11.76 -22.17 45.32
C LYS A 268 10.98 -22.57 44.07
N LEU A 269 10.42 -21.60 43.33
CA LEU A 269 9.73 -21.87 42.06
C LEU A 269 10.70 -22.39 40.98
N ALA A 270 11.93 -21.85 40.93
CA ALA A 270 12.97 -22.28 40.01
C ALA A 270 13.48 -23.68 40.35
N LEU A 271 13.60 -24.01 41.64
CA LEU A 271 13.85 -25.39 42.09
C LEU A 271 12.71 -26.35 41.70
N GLY A 272 11.45 -25.87 41.71
CA GLY A 272 10.32 -26.61 41.16
C GLY A 272 10.45 -26.86 39.66
N ILE A 273 10.87 -25.86 38.88
CA ILE A 273 11.17 -26.04 37.43
C ILE A 273 12.32 -27.02 37.24
N ARG A 274 13.37 -26.95 38.08
CA ARG A 274 14.51 -27.89 38.05
C ARG A 274 14.06 -29.32 38.27
N TYR A 275 13.15 -29.55 39.22
CA TYR A 275 12.55 -30.88 39.45
C TYR A 275 11.79 -31.40 38.23
N MET A 276 11.22 -30.50 37.42
CA MET A 276 10.52 -30.84 36.19
C MET A 276 11.45 -30.99 34.98
N GLN A 277 12.75 -30.67 35.08
CA GLN A 277 13.72 -30.78 34.00
C GLN A 277 14.47 -32.11 34.09
N ASP A 278 14.52 -32.85 32.99
CA ASP A 278 15.33 -34.04 32.85
C ASP A 278 16.83 -33.65 32.77
N GLU A 279 17.65 -34.24 33.64
CA GLU A 279 19.04 -33.83 33.85
C GLU A 279 19.95 -34.16 32.65
N GLU A 280 19.66 -35.25 31.94
CA GLU A 280 20.45 -35.75 30.81
C GLU A 280 20.05 -35.08 29.49
N THR A 281 18.74 -35.04 29.21
CA THR A 281 18.22 -34.60 27.92
C THR A 281 17.95 -33.10 27.86
N GLY A 282 17.71 -32.46 29.01
CA GLY A 282 17.29 -31.06 29.13
C GLY A 282 15.81 -30.79 28.84
N ALA A 283 15.01 -31.84 28.53
CA ALA A 283 13.57 -31.75 28.29
C ALA A 283 12.78 -31.51 29.60
N PHE A 284 11.55 -31.01 29.50
CA PHE A 284 10.71 -30.79 30.68
C PHE A 284 9.50 -31.73 30.77
N LYS A 285 9.04 -31.99 31.99
CA LYS A 285 7.70 -32.51 32.28
C LYS A 285 6.73 -31.35 32.39
N HIS A 286 5.58 -31.43 31.72
CA HIS A 286 4.68 -30.27 31.58
C HIS A 286 3.63 -30.16 32.68
N VAL A 287 3.10 -31.28 33.18
CA VAL A 287 2.01 -31.28 34.17
C VAL A 287 2.24 -32.30 35.26
N LEU A 288 2.23 -31.85 36.51
CA LEU A 288 2.28 -32.69 37.71
C LEU A 288 0.97 -32.60 38.50
N SER A 289 0.71 -33.61 39.32
CA SER A 289 -0.27 -33.56 40.41
C SER A 289 0.34 -32.90 41.65
N PHE A 290 -0.48 -32.26 42.48
CA PHE A 290 -0.05 -31.68 43.76
C PHE A 290 -0.90 -32.26 44.91
N PRO A 291 -0.32 -32.58 46.08
CA PRO A 291 1.07 -32.36 46.50
C PRO A 291 2.05 -33.51 46.18
N ASP A 292 1.59 -34.62 45.58
CA ASP A 292 2.40 -35.83 45.38
C ASP A 292 3.46 -35.70 44.27
N LEU A 293 3.34 -34.69 43.40
CA LEU A 293 4.23 -34.41 42.27
C LEU A 293 4.33 -35.53 41.21
N GLY A 294 3.36 -36.46 41.19
CA GLY A 294 3.26 -37.46 40.13
C GLY A 294 3.06 -36.82 38.76
N VAL A 295 3.75 -37.34 37.73
CA VAL A 295 3.62 -36.84 36.35
C VAL A 295 2.22 -37.18 35.83
N LYS A 296 1.42 -36.14 35.57
CA LYS A 296 0.06 -36.26 35.01
C LYS A 296 0.09 -36.23 33.48
N GLN A 297 0.99 -35.44 32.91
CA GLN A 297 1.18 -35.34 31.47
C GLN A 297 2.60 -34.90 31.16
N ASP A 298 3.35 -35.72 30.43
CA ASP A 298 4.73 -35.43 30.02
C ASP A 298 4.80 -34.17 29.16
N PHE A 299 3.96 -34.07 28.13
CA PHE A 299 3.92 -32.93 27.21
C PHE A 299 2.48 -32.43 27.02
N ARG A 300 2.26 -31.12 27.21
CA ARG A 300 0.96 -30.47 26.96
C ARG A 300 1.00 -29.44 25.85
N THR A 301 2.02 -28.58 25.83
CA THR A 301 2.18 -27.52 24.83
C THR A 301 3.59 -26.97 24.89
N ILE A 302 4.18 -26.68 23.72
CA ILE A 302 5.54 -26.18 23.58
C ILE A 302 5.78 -24.86 24.33
N TYR A 303 4.75 -24.01 24.45
CA TYR A 303 4.84 -22.72 25.12
C TYR A 303 5.37 -22.79 26.55
N TYR A 304 5.09 -23.89 27.26
CA TYR A 304 5.51 -24.03 28.66
C TYR A 304 7.03 -24.14 28.81
N GLU A 305 7.71 -24.74 27.84
CA GLU A 305 9.17 -24.86 27.88
C GLU A 305 9.84 -23.51 27.59
N GLY A 306 9.29 -22.75 26.63
CA GLY A 306 9.71 -21.38 26.35
C GLY A 306 9.49 -20.44 27.54
N GLU A 307 8.32 -20.52 28.18
CA GLU A 307 8.01 -19.79 29.42
C GLU A 307 9.04 -20.13 30.51
N ALA A 308 9.31 -21.42 30.75
CA ALA A 308 10.24 -21.88 31.78
C ALA A 308 11.67 -21.36 31.55
N ALA A 309 12.19 -21.51 30.33
CA ALA A 309 13.51 -21.00 29.98
C ALA A 309 13.57 -19.47 30.17
N PHE A 310 12.56 -18.73 29.72
CA PHE A 310 12.52 -17.28 29.87
C PHE A 310 12.43 -16.85 31.36
N GLY A 311 11.59 -17.52 32.16
CA GLY A 311 11.46 -17.30 33.59
C GLY A 311 12.80 -17.43 34.32
N LEU A 312 13.53 -18.52 34.04
CA LEU A 312 14.87 -18.77 34.58
C LEU A 312 15.89 -17.72 34.12
N MET A 313 15.86 -17.30 32.86
CA MET A 313 16.74 -16.22 32.38
C MET A 313 16.49 -14.89 33.09
N ARG A 314 15.23 -14.56 33.38
CA ARG A 314 14.89 -13.32 34.11
C ARG A 314 15.30 -13.40 35.57
N LEU A 315 15.21 -14.58 36.19
CA LEU A 315 15.75 -14.81 37.52
C LEU A 315 17.28 -14.68 37.53
N TYR A 316 17.97 -15.30 36.56
CA TYR A 316 19.43 -15.17 36.40
C TYR A 316 19.85 -13.70 36.26
N GLY A 317 19.13 -12.90 35.46
CA GLY A 317 19.40 -11.48 35.30
C GLY A 317 19.40 -10.70 36.61
N LEU A 318 18.59 -11.12 37.59
CA LEU A 318 18.50 -10.53 38.92
C LEU A 318 19.52 -11.09 39.92
N THR A 319 19.70 -12.41 39.96
CA THR A 319 20.47 -13.08 41.02
C THR A 319 21.92 -13.35 40.65
N ARG A 320 22.22 -13.46 39.34
CA ARG A 320 23.51 -13.93 38.80
C ARG A 320 23.90 -15.34 39.25
N ASP A 321 22.95 -16.14 39.71
CA ASP A 321 23.20 -17.52 40.13
C ASP A 321 23.39 -18.44 38.90
N PRO A 322 24.56 -19.05 38.70
CA PRO A 322 24.88 -19.80 37.49
C PRO A 322 23.95 -21.01 37.25
N ARG A 323 23.33 -21.57 38.30
CA ARG A 323 22.42 -22.72 38.17
C ARG A 323 21.29 -22.46 37.18
N TRP A 324 20.75 -21.24 37.18
CA TRP A 324 19.63 -20.89 36.30
C TRP A 324 20.05 -20.75 34.84
N LEU A 325 21.26 -20.24 34.59
CA LEU A 325 21.80 -20.13 33.24
C LEU A 325 22.13 -21.52 32.67
N GLU A 326 22.76 -22.39 33.48
CA GLU A 326 23.08 -23.76 33.08
C GLU A 326 21.82 -24.56 32.73
N MET A 327 20.74 -24.41 33.50
CA MET A 327 19.45 -25.02 33.18
C MET A 327 18.87 -24.54 31.85
N VAL A 328 19.01 -23.24 31.53
CA VAL A 328 18.56 -22.67 30.25
C VAL A 328 19.45 -23.17 29.10
N GLU A 329 20.76 -23.25 29.29
CA GLU A 329 21.69 -23.77 28.27
C GLU A 329 21.37 -25.24 27.95
N LYS A 330 21.06 -26.06 28.97
CA LYS A 330 20.57 -27.44 28.80
C LYS A 330 19.26 -27.48 28.01
N ALA A 331 18.29 -26.65 28.38
CA ALA A 331 17.00 -26.54 27.69
C ALA A 331 17.18 -26.15 26.22
N PHE A 332 18.01 -25.14 25.92
CA PHE A 332 18.29 -24.75 24.54
C PHE A 332 19.05 -25.83 23.76
N GLY A 333 19.90 -26.61 24.42
CA GLY A 333 20.49 -27.80 23.81
C GLY A 333 19.40 -28.78 23.33
N HIS A 334 18.37 -29.02 24.15
CA HIS A 334 17.20 -29.80 23.76
C HIS A 334 16.41 -29.14 22.62
N PHE A 335 16.11 -27.84 22.73
CA PHE A 335 15.31 -27.10 21.75
C PHE A 335 15.95 -27.06 20.37
N ILE A 336 17.28 -26.92 20.32
CA ILE A 336 18.04 -26.90 19.07
C ILE A 336 18.05 -28.28 18.42
N ARG A 337 18.24 -29.36 19.20
CA ARG A 337 18.23 -30.74 18.67
C ARG A 337 16.87 -31.16 18.09
N ASN A 338 15.78 -30.54 18.54
CA ASN A 338 14.41 -30.89 18.15
C ASN A 338 13.75 -29.82 17.26
N ASP A 339 14.52 -28.88 16.70
CA ASP A 339 14.04 -27.81 15.82
C ASP A 339 12.86 -26.99 16.37
N HIS A 340 12.85 -26.68 17.67
CA HIS A 340 11.69 -26.02 18.32
C HIS A 340 11.33 -24.66 17.71
N TRP A 341 12.25 -24.01 16.99
CA TRP A 341 11.98 -22.77 16.25
C TRP A 341 10.88 -22.91 15.19
N LYS A 342 10.57 -24.13 14.72
CA LYS A 342 9.46 -24.41 13.79
C LYS A 342 8.08 -24.08 14.39
N HIS A 343 7.99 -23.91 15.70
CA HIS A 343 6.75 -23.53 16.38
C HIS A 343 6.48 -22.02 16.40
N HIS A 344 7.46 -21.19 16.03
CA HIS A 344 7.33 -19.73 15.96
C HIS A 344 6.86 -19.10 17.28
N ASP A 345 7.44 -19.56 18.40
CA ASP A 345 7.01 -19.17 19.74
C ASP A 345 7.69 -17.88 20.21
N HIS A 346 6.87 -16.88 20.55
CA HIS A 346 7.32 -15.63 21.18
C HIS A 346 8.09 -15.82 22.49
N TRP A 347 7.75 -16.81 23.33
CA TRP A 347 8.46 -17.04 24.60
C TRP A 347 9.90 -17.51 24.37
N LEU A 348 10.11 -18.37 23.36
CA LEU A 348 11.45 -18.76 22.93
C LEU A 348 12.23 -17.56 22.40
N SER A 349 11.61 -16.66 21.61
CA SER A 349 12.27 -15.42 21.17
C SER A 349 12.65 -14.50 22.33
N TYR A 350 11.76 -14.33 23.33
CA TYR A 350 12.10 -13.58 24.55
C TYR A 350 13.29 -14.19 25.27
N CYS A 351 13.32 -15.52 25.41
CA CYS A 351 14.42 -16.21 26.06
C CYS A 351 15.74 -16.11 25.30
N VAL A 352 15.74 -16.33 23.97
CA VAL A 352 16.93 -16.17 23.12
C VAL A 352 17.52 -14.77 23.25
N ASN A 353 16.64 -13.77 23.26
CA ASN A 353 17.05 -12.39 23.38
C ASN A 353 17.76 -12.11 24.73
N GLU A 354 17.31 -12.70 25.83
CA GLU A 354 18.03 -12.60 27.11
C GLU A 354 19.29 -13.47 27.14
N LEU A 355 19.23 -14.69 26.62
CA LEU A 355 20.33 -15.65 26.63
C LEU A 355 21.55 -15.11 25.88
N THR A 356 21.34 -14.54 24.69
CA THR A 356 22.41 -13.96 23.86
C THR A 356 23.11 -12.75 24.49
N ARG A 357 22.52 -12.12 25.53
CA ARG A 357 23.20 -11.07 26.31
C ARG A 357 24.30 -11.62 27.22
N TYR A 358 24.16 -12.86 27.68
CA TYR A 358 25.06 -13.50 28.65
C TYR A 358 25.89 -14.66 28.06
N ARG A 359 25.40 -15.24 26.96
CA ARG A 359 26.02 -16.30 26.17
C ARG A 359 25.88 -15.97 24.68
N PRO A 360 26.72 -15.09 24.13
CA PRO A 360 26.60 -14.62 22.74
C PRO A 360 27.15 -15.65 21.73
N GLU A 361 26.68 -16.89 21.82
CA GLU A 361 27.07 -17.97 20.89
C GLU A 361 26.21 -17.93 19.62
N GLU A 362 26.84 -18.11 18.45
CA GLU A 362 26.19 -18.06 17.14
C GLU A 362 24.95 -18.96 17.03
N ARG A 363 24.98 -20.15 17.65
CA ARG A 363 23.85 -21.11 17.63
C ARG A 363 22.55 -20.52 18.18
N TYR A 364 22.62 -19.61 19.15
CA TYR A 364 21.43 -18.98 19.73
C TYR A 364 20.88 -17.86 18.83
N PHE A 365 21.75 -17.11 18.17
CA PHE A 365 21.34 -16.13 17.16
C PHE A 365 20.67 -16.82 15.96
N ARG A 366 21.26 -17.93 15.47
CA ARG A 366 20.66 -18.77 14.41
C ARG A 366 19.28 -19.28 14.81
N PHE A 367 19.12 -19.77 16.04
CA PHE A 367 17.81 -20.17 16.57
C PHE A 367 16.82 -19.00 16.53
N GLY A 368 17.22 -17.81 17.01
CA GLY A 368 16.38 -16.61 17.04
C GLY A 368 15.90 -16.20 15.65
N ILE A 369 16.79 -16.25 14.65
CA ILE A 369 16.44 -15.99 13.24
C ILE A 369 15.48 -17.06 12.70
N ALA A 370 15.81 -18.33 12.89
CA ALA A 370 15.02 -19.45 12.38
C ALA A 370 13.58 -19.46 12.96
N ASN A 371 13.40 -18.92 14.17
CA ASN A 371 12.08 -18.81 14.82
C ASN A 371 11.13 -17.84 14.11
N VAL A 372 11.64 -16.93 13.26
CA VAL A 372 10.83 -15.93 12.55
C VAL A 372 10.97 -15.93 11.03
N ALA A 373 12.13 -16.31 10.49
CA ALA A 373 12.45 -16.14 9.07
C ALA A 373 11.43 -16.84 8.13
N GLY A 374 11.01 -18.07 8.47
CA GLY A 374 10.01 -18.82 7.70
C GLY A 374 8.55 -18.43 7.96
N TYR A 375 8.29 -17.39 8.78
CA TYR A 375 6.94 -17.06 9.27
C TYR A 375 6.47 -15.63 8.91
N LEU A 376 7.29 -14.85 8.20
CA LEU A 376 7.01 -13.45 7.89
C LEU A 376 5.74 -13.26 7.05
N ASP A 377 5.47 -14.17 6.11
CA ASP A 377 4.28 -14.21 5.25
C ASP A 377 3.03 -14.41 6.10
N PHE A 378 3.09 -15.41 6.98
CA PHE A 378 2.00 -15.68 7.88
C PHE A 378 1.73 -14.48 8.77
N VAL A 379 2.76 -13.82 9.32
CA VAL A 379 2.60 -12.62 10.14
C VAL A 379 1.94 -11.49 9.33
N SER A 380 2.42 -11.27 8.11
CA SER A 380 1.97 -10.19 7.22
C SER A 380 0.53 -10.38 6.75
N ASP A 381 0.15 -11.60 6.38
CA ASP A 381 -1.13 -11.89 5.72
C ASP A 381 -2.21 -12.37 6.69
N ARG A 382 -1.89 -12.44 7.98
CA ARG A 382 -2.83 -12.85 9.02
C ARG A 382 -4.00 -11.88 9.13
N ILE A 383 -5.17 -12.30 8.65
CA ILE A 383 -6.46 -11.60 8.77
C ILE A 383 -7.09 -11.67 10.17
N THR A 384 -6.39 -12.17 11.18
CA THR A 384 -6.83 -12.09 12.58
C THR A 384 -5.81 -11.33 13.39
N THR A 385 -6.21 -10.79 14.53
CA THR A 385 -5.32 -9.98 15.36
C THR A 385 -4.13 -10.79 15.89
N PHE A 386 -4.36 -11.91 16.59
CA PHE A 386 -3.30 -12.81 17.07
C PHE A 386 -2.13 -12.04 17.76
N PRO A 387 -2.37 -11.48 18.96
CA PRO A 387 -1.49 -10.48 19.58
C PRO A 387 -0.05 -10.95 19.80
N THR A 388 0.17 -12.24 20.06
CA THR A 388 1.50 -12.80 20.31
C THR A 388 2.45 -12.70 19.10
N LEU A 389 1.94 -12.46 17.88
CA LEU A 389 2.80 -12.20 16.72
C LEU A 389 3.56 -10.87 16.87
N LEU A 390 2.95 -9.84 17.47
CA LEU A 390 3.69 -8.60 17.73
C LEU A 390 4.78 -8.83 18.78
N GLU A 391 4.48 -9.61 19.83
CA GLU A 391 5.47 -10.00 20.84
C GLU A 391 6.65 -10.76 20.22
N LEU A 392 6.36 -11.75 19.35
CA LEU A 392 7.36 -12.51 18.59
C LEU A 392 8.27 -11.59 17.76
N MET A 393 7.68 -10.71 16.95
CA MET A 393 8.41 -9.78 16.09
C MET A 393 9.24 -8.81 16.93
N MET A 394 8.71 -8.35 18.06
CA MET A 394 9.43 -7.40 18.91
C MET A 394 10.65 -8.02 19.60
N ALA A 395 10.52 -9.25 20.09
CA ALA A 395 11.63 -9.99 20.64
C ALA A 395 12.69 -10.34 19.57
N ALA A 396 12.27 -10.75 18.37
CA ALA A 396 13.19 -11.04 17.27
C ALA A 396 13.96 -9.79 16.80
N ARG A 397 13.30 -8.62 16.77
CA ARG A 397 13.95 -7.35 16.41
C ARG A 397 15.10 -7.00 17.35
N GLU A 398 14.94 -7.23 18.66
CA GLU A 398 16.04 -7.03 19.62
C GLU A 398 17.24 -7.95 19.33
N THR A 399 16.99 -9.20 18.92
CA THR A 399 18.06 -10.12 18.49
C THR A 399 18.78 -9.62 17.24
N LEU A 400 18.03 -9.12 16.24
CA LEU A 400 18.61 -8.56 15.00
C LEU A 400 19.44 -7.29 15.28
N ALA A 401 18.96 -6.42 16.16
CA ALA A 401 19.72 -5.24 16.58
C ALA A 401 21.05 -5.63 17.26
N ARG A 402 21.06 -6.70 18.07
CA ARG A 402 22.29 -7.21 18.70
C ARG A 402 23.26 -7.87 17.72
N ILE A 403 22.76 -8.47 16.64
CA ILE A 403 23.61 -8.96 15.55
C ILE A 403 24.30 -7.78 14.86
N ASP A 404 23.58 -6.68 14.63
CA ASP A 404 24.15 -5.48 14.00
C ASP A 404 25.31 -4.86 14.80
N GLU A 405 25.24 -4.92 16.13
CA GLU A 405 26.32 -4.52 17.05
C GLU A 405 27.59 -5.40 16.96
N ARG A 406 27.53 -6.53 16.22
CA ARG A 406 28.55 -7.57 16.16
C ARG A 406 28.91 -7.91 14.71
N PRO A 407 29.92 -7.23 14.12
CA PRO A 407 30.34 -7.46 12.74
C PRO A 407 30.62 -8.94 12.40
N GLU A 408 31.13 -9.71 13.37
CA GLU A 408 31.40 -11.15 13.23
C GLU A 408 30.15 -12.02 13.02
N LEU A 409 28.94 -11.47 13.25
CA LEU A 409 27.66 -12.16 13.07
C LEU A 409 26.86 -11.64 11.88
N HIS A 410 27.36 -10.65 11.13
CA HIS A 410 26.60 -10.02 10.04
C HIS A 410 26.21 -11.00 8.92
N HIS A 411 26.98 -12.08 8.71
CA HIS A 411 26.62 -13.16 7.77
C HIS A 411 25.28 -13.81 8.10
N LEU A 412 24.83 -13.74 9.35
CA LEU A 412 23.52 -14.27 9.74
C LEU A 412 22.34 -13.50 9.14
N PHE A 413 22.54 -12.25 8.67
CA PHE A 413 21.48 -11.50 7.98
C PHE A 413 21.04 -12.16 6.67
N GLU A 414 21.89 -12.98 6.04
CA GLU A 414 21.52 -13.79 4.86
C GLU A 414 20.37 -14.77 5.18
N GLY A 415 20.19 -15.13 6.45
CA GLY A 415 19.13 -16.05 6.90
C GLY A 415 17.75 -15.40 7.07
N ILE A 416 17.60 -14.09 6.82
CA ILE A 416 16.33 -13.39 7.00
C ILE A 416 16.18 -12.19 6.05
N ASP A 417 15.01 -12.08 5.42
CA ASP A 417 14.64 -10.90 4.67
C ASP A 417 14.28 -9.75 5.64
N LEU A 418 15.23 -8.84 5.86
CA LEU A 418 15.12 -7.73 6.80
C LEU A 418 14.05 -6.71 6.40
N GLU A 419 13.90 -6.42 5.10
CA GLU A 419 12.88 -5.50 4.60
C GLU A 419 11.48 -6.08 4.83
N ARG A 420 11.32 -7.37 4.53
CA ARG A 420 10.06 -8.09 4.77
C ARG A 420 9.75 -8.21 6.25
N PHE A 421 10.76 -8.44 7.09
CA PHE A 421 10.61 -8.47 8.54
C PHE A 421 10.10 -7.13 9.08
N GLU A 422 10.71 -6.01 8.67
CA GLU A 422 10.28 -4.67 9.12
C GLU A 422 8.83 -4.39 8.71
N ASN A 423 8.49 -4.67 7.45
CA ASN A 423 7.15 -4.44 6.93
C ASN A 423 6.10 -5.32 7.63
N ALA A 424 6.42 -6.59 7.88
CA ALA A 424 5.58 -7.51 8.64
C ALA A 424 5.32 -6.99 10.07
N LEU A 425 6.36 -6.50 10.76
CA LEU A 425 6.28 -5.96 12.11
C LEU A 425 5.32 -4.75 12.17
N GLU A 426 5.55 -3.75 11.31
CA GLU A 426 4.74 -2.52 11.27
C GLU A 426 3.28 -2.81 10.90
N LYS A 427 3.05 -3.64 9.88
CA LYS A 427 1.72 -4.09 9.47
C LYS A 427 1.01 -4.82 10.62
N ARG A 428 1.74 -5.67 11.35
CA ARG A 428 1.19 -6.45 12.47
C ARG A 428 0.76 -5.55 13.61
N ALA A 429 1.59 -4.58 14.01
CA ALA A 429 1.28 -3.62 15.06
C ALA A 429 0.01 -2.82 14.72
N HIS A 430 -0.07 -2.29 13.50
CA HIS A 430 -1.23 -1.53 13.04
C HIS A 430 -2.49 -2.40 12.98
N TYR A 431 -2.37 -3.64 12.51
CA TYR A 431 -3.54 -4.52 12.39
C TYR A 431 -4.09 -4.99 13.75
N LEU A 432 -3.31 -4.93 14.85
CA LEU A 432 -3.83 -5.21 16.20
C LEU A 432 -4.88 -4.20 16.68
N LEU A 433 -4.96 -3.00 16.10
CA LEU A 433 -5.99 -2.01 16.42
C LEU A 433 -7.42 -2.51 16.16
N ASN A 434 -7.57 -3.53 15.30
CA ASN A 434 -8.83 -4.23 15.04
C ASN A 434 -9.33 -5.10 16.20
N GLY A 435 -8.50 -5.29 17.23
CA GLY A 435 -8.82 -6.01 18.45
C GLY A 435 -9.09 -5.11 19.64
N HIS A 436 -9.10 -3.79 19.49
CA HIS A 436 -9.31 -2.86 20.60
C HIS A 436 -10.78 -2.46 20.74
N PHE A 437 -11.30 -2.45 21.97
CA PHE A 437 -12.63 -1.92 22.29
C PHE A 437 -12.59 -0.39 22.34
N TRP A 438 -12.51 0.19 21.15
CA TRP A 438 -12.70 1.62 20.94
C TRP A 438 -14.11 2.06 21.39
N PRO A 439 -14.28 3.30 21.90
CA PRO A 439 -15.59 3.82 22.28
C PRO A 439 -16.65 3.68 21.17
N GLU A 440 -16.29 4.00 19.92
CA GLU A 440 -17.18 3.92 18.74
C GLU A 440 -17.64 2.50 18.39
N LEU A 441 -17.00 1.47 18.95
CA LEU A 441 -17.36 0.06 18.80
C LEU A 441 -18.04 -0.46 20.07
N ALA A 442 -17.46 -0.16 21.24
CA ALA A 442 -17.97 -0.60 22.54
C ALA A 442 -19.40 -0.14 22.79
N MET A 443 -19.79 1.03 22.25
CA MET A 443 -21.13 1.63 22.42
C MET A 443 -22.29 0.73 21.97
N TYR A 444 -22.05 -0.23 21.06
CA TYR A 444 -23.08 -1.15 20.56
C TYR A 444 -23.28 -2.38 21.45
N PHE A 445 -22.39 -2.63 22.42
CA PHE A 445 -22.46 -3.78 23.31
C PHE A 445 -23.33 -3.51 24.54
N ARG A 446 -23.76 -4.58 25.21
CA ARG A 446 -24.79 -4.52 26.27
C ARG A 446 -24.42 -3.63 27.47
N LYS A 447 -23.13 -3.55 27.82
CA LYS A 447 -22.57 -2.69 28.87
C LYS A 447 -21.20 -2.13 28.44
N PRO A 448 -21.16 -1.01 27.69
CA PRO A 448 -19.92 -0.47 27.11
C PRO A 448 -18.83 -0.13 28.14
N ASP A 449 -19.20 0.49 29.26
CA ASP A 449 -18.27 0.91 30.34
C ASP A 449 -17.44 -0.24 30.92
N ARG A 450 -17.94 -1.48 30.77
CA ARG A 450 -17.28 -2.68 31.28
C ARG A 450 -16.10 -3.12 30.41
N ILE A 451 -16.11 -2.79 29.11
CA ILE A 451 -15.18 -3.33 28.12
C ILE A 451 -14.38 -2.25 27.39
N VAL A 452 -14.81 -0.99 27.44
CA VAL A 452 -14.10 0.10 26.76
C VAL A 452 -12.64 0.19 27.23
N GLY A 453 -11.73 0.35 26.26
CA GLY A 453 -10.29 0.36 26.49
C GLY A 453 -9.65 -1.03 26.64
N SER A 454 -10.43 -2.12 26.60
CA SER A 454 -9.87 -3.48 26.61
C SER A 454 -9.54 -3.97 25.20
N PHE A 455 -9.06 -5.21 25.10
CA PHE A 455 -8.86 -5.90 23.83
C PHE A 455 -9.73 -7.17 23.72
N PHE A 456 -9.93 -7.64 22.50
CA PHE A 456 -10.71 -8.82 22.16
C PHE A 456 -10.18 -9.51 20.90
N ILE A 457 -10.71 -10.70 20.64
CA ILE A 457 -10.48 -11.44 19.40
C ILE A 457 -11.83 -11.64 18.70
N ARG A 458 -12.01 -11.04 17.51
CA ARG A 458 -13.29 -11.04 16.78
C ARG A 458 -13.91 -12.43 16.64
N HIS A 459 -13.15 -13.39 16.13
CA HIS A 459 -13.65 -14.76 15.91
C HIS A 459 -13.90 -15.54 17.22
N HIS A 460 -13.52 -15.03 18.39
CA HIS A 460 -13.93 -15.55 19.70
C HIS A 460 -15.20 -14.88 20.24
N ALA A 461 -16.09 -14.41 19.33
CA ALA A 461 -17.34 -13.73 19.71
C ALA A 461 -17.11 -12.48 20.58
N PHE A 462 -16.09 -11.70 20.23
CA PHE A 462 -15.72 -10.47 20.94
C PHE A 462 -15.46 -10.67 22.44
N ARG A 463 -15.28 -11.92 22.90
CA ARG A 463 -15.00 -12.24 24.29
C ARG A 463 -13.75 -11.48 24.75
N VAL A 464 -13.82 -10.94 25.96
CA VAL A 464 -12.69 -10.33 26.65
C VAL A 464 -12.29 -11.26 27.78
N ARG A 465 -11.03 -11.68 27.79
CA ARG A 465 -10.40 -12.34 28.93
C ARG A 465 -9.13 -11.61 29.32
N ILE A 466 -8.74 -11.71 30.58
CA ILE A 466 -7.47 -11.15 31.05
C ILE A 466 -6.29 -11.65 30.21
N ASP A 467 -6.30 -12.92 29.81
CA ASP A 467 -5.25 -13.51 28.98
C ASP A 467 -5.31 -13.10 27.51
N ASP A 468 -6.48 -12.72 27.00
CA ASP A 468 -6.55 -12.12 25.67
C ASP A 468 -5.95 -10.70 25.74
N VAL A 469 -6.20 -9.93 26.82
CA VAL A 469 -5.75 -8.53 26.98
C VAL A 469 -4.26 -8.42 27.31
N GLU A 470 -3.70 -9.32 28.11
CA GLU A 470 -2.29 -9.29 28.52
C GLU A 470 -1.34 -9.29 27.31
N HIS A 471 -1.59 -10.14 26.31
CA HIS A 471 -0.73 -10.26 25.13
C HIS A 471 -0.76 -9.00 24.24
N TYR A 472 -1.92 -8.35 24.06
CA TYR A 472 -1.94 -7.05 23.39
C TYR A 472 -1.17 -6.01 24.18
N LEU A 473 -1.34 -5.99 25.50
CA LEU A 473 -0.69 -5.02 26.38
C LEU A 473 0.84 -5.16 26.33
N SER A 474 1.38 -6.37 26.51
CA SER A 474 2.82 -6.63 26.43
C SER A 474 3.38 -6.32 25.05
N GLY A 475 2.68 -6.69 23.98
CA GLY A 475 3.05 -6.33 22.60
C GLY A 475 3.12 -4.82 22.36
N PHE A 476 2.12 -4.05 22.82
CA PHE A 476 2.12 -2.59 22.67
C PHE A 476 3.11 -1.88 23.60
N VAL A 477 3.39 -2.41 24.80
CA VAL A 477 4.46 -1.91 25.66
C VAL A 477 5.82 -2.06 24.96
N ALA A 478 6.08 -3.22 24.35
CA ALA A 478 7.30 -3.46 23.58
C ALA A 478 7.38 -2.55 22.32
N TYR A 479 6.29 -2.44 21.58
CA TYR A 479 6.22 -1.58 20.39
C TYR A 479 6.40 -0.10 20.75
N ARG A 480 5.89 0.36 21.90
CA ARG A 480 6.12 1.73 22.38
C ARG A 480 7.60 2.03 22.57
N ARG A 481 8.36 1.12 23.18
CA ARG A 481 9.82 1.27 23.31
C ARG A 481 10.49 1.30 21.94
N TYR A 482 10.04 0.45 21.02
CA TYR A 482 10.56 0.42 19.66
C TYR A 482 10.35 1.72 18.89
N LEU A 483 9.28 2.48 19.15
CA LEU A 483 9.07 3.77 18.47
C LEU A 483 10.22 4.76 18.70
N GLU A 484 10.92 4.67 19.84
CA GLU A 484 12.13 5.46 20.13
C GLU A 484 13.33 5.01 19.28
N GLU A 485 13.40 3.72 18.94
CA GLU A 485 14.50 3.07 18.21
C GLU A 485 14.20 2.85 16.71
N ARG A 486 12.97 3.14 16.26
CA ARG A 486 12.45 2.78 14.93
C ARG A 486 13.32 3.26 13.79
N ASN A 487 13.78 4.52 13.86
CA ASN A 487 14.64 5.10 12.84
C ASN A 487 16.03 4.45 12.80
N ALA A 488 16.55 3.99 13.95
CA ALA A 488 17.80 3.26 14.00
C ALA A 488 17.66 1.87 13.38
N PHE A 489 16.56 1.17 13.68
CA PHE A 489 16.27 -0.13 13.08
C PHE A 489 16.07 -0.04 11.56
N ARG A 490 15.35 0.99 11.07
CA ARG A 490 15.23 1.26 9.62
C ARG A 490 16.58 1.46 8.92
N ARG A 491 17.52 2.13 9.59
CA ARG A 491 18.89 2.29 9.06
C ARG A 491 19.65 0.96 9.04
N LEU A 492 19.49 0.12 10.06
CA LEU A 492 20.03 -1.24 10.06
C LEU A 492 19.53 -2.01 8.84
N VAL A 493 18.21 -2.05 8.63
CA VAL A 493 17.60 -2.72 7.48
C VAL A 493 18.21 -2.17 6.18
N ALA A 494 18.16 -0.86 5.98
CA ALA A 494 18.69 -0.24 4.77
C ALA A 494 20.18 -0.52 4.51
N ARG A 495 21.02 -0.61 5.55
CA ARG A 495 22.46 -0.92 5.38
C ARG A 495 22.69 -2.36 4.91
N HIS A 496 21.87 -3.30 5.36
CA HIS A 496 22.05 -4.73 5.11
C HIS A 496 21.13 -5.26 3.99
N THR A 497 20.19 -4.44 3.49
CA THR A 497 19.40 -4.73 2.28
C THR A 497 19.80 -3.89 1.08
N ALA A 498 20.59 -2.82 1.27
CA ALA A 498 21.22 -2.13 0.17
C ALA A 498 22.11 -3.12 -0.60
N PRO A 499 21.98 -3.21 -1.93
CA PRO A 499 22.86 -4.05 -2.71
C PRO A 499 24.30 -3.61 -2.47
N GLN A 500 25.16 -4.55 -2.08
CA GLN A 500 26.60 -4.36 -2.15
C GLN A 500 26.93 -4.04 -3.61
N SER A 501 27.47 -2.85 -3.85
CA SER A 501 27.89 -2.41 -5.18
C SER A 501 29.12 -3.22 -5.59
N GLU A 502 28.95 -4.26 -6.39
CA GLU A 502 30.02 -4.75 -7.24
C GLU A 502 30.26 -3.76 -8.39
N PRO A 503 31.51 -3.60 -8.87
CA PRO A 503 31.78 -2.76 -10.02
C PRO A 503 31.29 -3.48 -11.27
N ALA A 504 30.11 -3.08 -11.77
CA ALA A 504 29.59 -3.53 -13.05
C ALA A 504 30.11 -2.64 -14.20
N ASP A 505 30.22 -3.25 -15.38
CA ASP A 505 30.34 -2.57 -16.66
C ASP A 505 29.27 -1.44 -16.75
N PRO A 506 29.65 -0.17 -16.97
CA PRO A 506 28.72 0.97 -16.98
C PRO A 506 27.56 0.83 -17.99
N ASP A 507 27.64 -0.11 -18.94
CA ASP A 507 26.61 -0.37 -19.93
C ASP A 507 25.63 -1.52 -19.57
N ALA A 508 25.89 -2.30 -18.51
CA ALA A 508 25.11 -3.48 -18.13
C ALA A 508 24.33 -3.26 -16.83
N ILE A 509 23.01 -3.52 -16.84
CA ILE A 509 22.13 -3.29 -15.67
C ILE A 509 21.61 -4.57 -15.03
N TRP A 510 21.61 -5.72 -15.72
CA TRP A 510 21.14 -7.00 -15.18
C TRP A 510 22.21 -8.09 -15.26
N THR A 511 22.39 -8.82 -14.16
CA THR A 511 23.11 -10.09 -14.10
C THR A 511 22.10 -11.23 -13.91
N ALA A 512 22.53 -12.48 -14.09
CA ALA A 512 21.68 -13.64 -13.85
C ALA A 512 21.06 -13.63 -12.44
N ALA A 513 21.87 -13.31 -11.43
CA ALA A 513 21.45 -13.20 -10.04
C ALA A 513 20.47 -12.04 -9.80
N HIS A 514 20.66 -10.89 -10.47
CA HIS A 514 19.69 -9.79 -10.38
C HIS A 514 18.32 -10.20 -10.91
N VAL A 515 18.29 -10.94 -12.02
CA VAL A 515 17.04 -11.39 -12.65
C VAL A 515 16.32 -12.41 -11.76
N GLU A 516 17.04 -13.38 -11.18
CA GLU A 516 16.47 -14.34 -10.22
C GLU A 516 15.94 -13.62 -8.98
N ALA A 517 16.74 -12.75 -8.37
CA ALA A 517 16.34 -12.03 -7.17
C ALA A 517 15.13 -11.12 -7.41
N ALA A 518 15.04 -10.50 -8.60
CA ALA A 518 13.93 -9.63 -8.94
C ALA A 518 12.63 -10.38 -9.19
N THR A 519 12.69 -11.59 -9.76
CA THR A 519 11.50 -12.31 -10.25
C THR A 519 11.09 -13.48 -9.37
N GLY A 520 11.99 -14.02 -8.54
CA GLY A 520 11.84 -15.31 -7.88
C GLY A 520 11.83 -16.50 -8.85
N GLY A 521 12.22 -16.29 -10.11
CA GLY A 521 12.24 -17.30 -11.16
C GLY A 521 13.45 -18.24 -11.06
N THR A 522 13.41 -19.32 -11.83
CA THR A 522 14.51 -20.30 -11.92
C THR A 522 15.01 -20.40 -13.36
N TRP A 523 16.32 -20.38 -13.57
CA TRP A 523 16.90 -20.61 -14.90
C TRP A 523 16.76 -22.08 -15.32
N VAL A 524 15.93 -22.34 -16.33
CA VAL A 524 15.78 -23.64 -16.98
C VAL A 524 16.93 -23.87 -17.96
N ARG A 525 17.35 -22.81 -18.65
CA ARG A 525 18.60 -22.78 -19.43
C ARG A 525 19.49 -21.70 -18.83
N GLN A 526 20.61 -22.13 -18.27
CA GLN A 526 21.53 -21.26 -17.54
C GLN A 526 22.21 -20.27 -18.48
N PRO A 527 22.34 -18.99 -18.07
CA PRO A 527 23.17 -18.04 -18.78
C PRO A 527 24.67 -18.34 -18.59
N PRO A 528 25.55 -17.91 -19.52
CA PRO A 528 27.00 -17.96 -19.35
C PRO A 528 27.49 -17.24 -18.08
N GLN A 529 28.70 -17.59 -17.60
CA GLN A 529 29.25 -17.12 -16.32
C GLN A 529 29.37 -15.58 -16.21
N ASP A 530 29.56 -14.88 -17.33
CA ASP A 530 29.66 -13.41 -17.39
C ASP A 530 28.47 -12.76 -18.13
N TRP A 531 27.32 -13.43 -18.14
CA TRP A 531 26.15 -12.95 -18.84
C TRP A 531 25.59 -11.67 -18.19
N SER A 532 25.17 -10.75 -19.06
CA SER A 532 24.43 -9.56 -18.66
C SER A 532 23.34 -9.21 -19.67
N ALA A 533 22.39 -8.40 -19.20
CA ALA A 533 21.37 -7.79 -20.05
C ALA A 533 21.24 -6.28 -19.78
N ARG A 534 20.83 -5.57 -20.83
CA ARG A 534 20.64 -4.11 -20.83
C ARG A 534 19.22 -3.70 -20.43
N GLY A 535 18.27 -4.62 -20.44
CA GLY A 535 16.89 -4.28 -20.16
C GLY A 535 15.93 -5.45 -20.35
N LEU A 536 14.65 -5.10 -20.37
CA LEU A 536 13.54 -6.00 -20.57
C LEU A 536 12.76 -5.53 -21.79
N SER A 537 12.02 -6.39 -22.46
CA SER A 537 11.03 -5.98 -23.46
C SER A 537 9.86 -6.94 -23.48
N THR A 538 8.67 -6.36 -23.62
CA THR A 538 7.40 -7.10 -23.72
C THR A 538 6.74 -6.90 -25.09
N PHE A 539 7.34 -6.10 -25.97
CA PHE A 539 6.79 -5.69 -27.26
C PHE A 539 7.87 -5.68 -28.34
N ALA A 540 7.73 -6.55 -29.35
CA ALA A 540 8.76 -6.81 -30.35
C ALA A 540 9.29 -5.57 -31.11
N PRO A 541 8.44 -4.63 -31.57
CA PRO A 541 8.94 -3.40 -32.23
C PRO A 541 9.78 -2.48 -31.34
N ALA A 542 9.75 -2.68 -30.02
CA ALA A 542 10.54 -1.91 -29.06
C ALA A 542 11.76 -2.67 -28.53
N MET A 543 11.98 -3.91 -28.97
CA MET A 543 13.13 -4.72 -28.60
C MET A 543 14.45 -4.04 -29.01
N GLN A 544 15.40 -3.94 -28.10
CA GLN A 544 16.75 -3.48 -28.38
C GLN A 544 17.78 -4.63 -28.25
N PRO A 545 18.93 -4.53 -28.92
CA PRO A 545 20.04 -5.47 -28.69
C PRO A 545 20.46 -5.49 -27.21
N GLY A 546 20.52 -6.69 -26.63
CA GLY A 546 20.87 -6.90 -25.22
C GLY A 546 19.67 -6.89 -24.25
N ASP A 547 18.45 -6.69 -24.73
CA ASP A 547 17.25 -6.84 -23.90
C ASP A 547 16.89 -8.31 -23.67
N MET A 548 16.30 -8.59 -22.51
CA MET A 548 15.56 -9.82 -22.25
C MET A 548 14.15 -9.72 -22.84
N ALA A 549 13.58 -10.82 -23.31
CA ALA A 549 12.21 -10.86 -23.81
C ALA A 549 11.29 -11.62 -22.85
N VAL A 550 10.18 -10.98 -22.45
CA VAL A 550 9.08 -11.69 -21.77
C VAL A 550 8.20 -12.34 -22.82
N VAL A 551 7.95 -13.63 -22.67
CA VAL A 551 7.20 -14.44 -23.62
C VAL A 551 5.90 -14.89 -22.99
N ARG A 552 4.79 -14.52 -23.61
CA ARG A 552 3.46 -14.95 -23.19
C ARG A 552 3.16 -16.35 -23.73
N THR A 553 2.87 -17.29 -22.86
CA THR A 553 2.64 -18.70 -23.19
C THR A 553 1.22 -19.19 -22.93
N GLY A 554 0.31 -18.31 -22.49
CA GLY A 554 -1.11 -18.64 -22.29
C GLY A 554 -2.01 -17.41 -22.21
N ASP A 555 -2.76 -17.30 -21.09
CA ASP A 555 -3.75 -16.27 -20.81
C ASP A 555 -3.17 -14.94 -20.31
N GLU A 556 -1.85 -14.81 -20.26
CA GLU A 556 -1.17 -13.60 -19.77
C GLU A 556 -1.54 -12.36 -20.59
N THR A 557 -1.45 -11.18 -19.99
CA THR A 557 -1.79 -9.94 -20.71
C THR A 557 -0.57 -9.23 -21.29
N VAL A 558 0.62 -9.66 -20.88
CA VAL A 558 1.91 -9.04 -21.18
C VAL A 558 2.88 -10.07 -21.74
N GLY A 559 3.67 -9.67 -22.75
CA GLY A 559 4.72 -10.49 -23.34
C GLY A 559 4.54 -10.69 -24.85
N MET A 560 5.63 -11.08 -25.50
CA MET A 560 5.68 -11.37 -26.93
C MET A 560 5.17 -12.79 -27.20
N LEU A 561 4.67 -13.03 -28.40
CA LEU A 561 4.30 -14.39 -28.82
C LEU A 561 5.57 -15.23 -29.07
N PRO A 562 5.58 -16.54 -28.71
CA PRO A 562 6.74 -17.41 -28.92
C PRO A 562 7.25 -17.40 -30.37
N GLN A 563 6.34 -17.42 -31.34
CA GLN A 563 6.66 -17.38 -32.77
C GLN A 563 7.38 -16.10 -33.22
N VAL A 564 7.16 -14.98 -32.54
CA VAL A 564 7.82 -13.71 -32.86
C VAL A 564 9.26 -13.77 -32.38
N VAL A 565 9.47 -14.23 -31.14
CA VAL A 565 10.79 -14.36 -30.52
C VAL A 565 11.67 -15.37 -31.27
N ARG A 566 11.12 -16.49 -31.74
CA ARG A 566 11.83 -17.48 -32.57
C ARG A 566 12.41 -16.92 -33.88
N ARG A 567 11.85 -15.84 -34.40
CA ARG A 567 12.26 -15.21 -35.66
C ARG A 567 13.14 -13.98 -35.47
N MET A 568 13.44 -13.61 -34.21
CA MET A 568 14.28 -12.45 -33.93
C MET A 568 15.75 -12.74 -34.27
N ASN A 569 16.38 -11.77 -34.94
CA ASN A 569 17.80 -11.79 -35.24
C ASN A 569 18.37 -10.36 -35.05
N PRO A 570 19.29 -10.13 -34.10
CA PRO A 570 19.82 -11.09 -33.12
C PRO A 570 18.75 -11.60 -32.13
N PRO A 571 18.95 -12.75 -31.47
CA PRO A 571 18.05 -13.24 -30.43
C PRO A 571 18.09 -12.35 -29.17
N PRO A 572 17.06 -12.40 -28.31
CA PRO A 572 17.09 -11.77 -26.99
C PRO A 572 18.27 -12.24 -26.13
N ALA A 573 18.71 -11.40 -25.19
CA ALA A 573 19.76 -11.76 -24.23
C ALA A 573 19.33 -12.91 -23.31
N ALA A 574 18.05 -12.95 -22.93
CA ALA A 574 17.41 -14.08 -22.27
C ALA A 574 15.89 -14.05 -22.52
N LEU A 575 15.23 -15.16 -22.22
CA LEU A 575 13.79 -15.32 -22.27
C LEU A 575 13.22 -15.49 -20.86
N ILE A 576 12.07 -14.87 -20.60
CA ILE A 576 11.32 -15.02 -19.36
C ILE A 576 9.93 -15.50 -19.72
N ALA A 577 9.52 -16.68 -19.24
CA ALA A 577 8.23 -17.28 -19.59
C ALA A 577 7.64 -18.08 -18.42
N ARG A 578 6.32 -18.26 -18.41
CA ARG A 578 5.65 -19.15 -17.46
C ARG A 578 5.82 -20.61 -17.81
N ASP A 579 5.55 -20.95 -19.07
CA ASP A 579 5.70 -22.30 -19.58
C ASP A 579 6.98 -22.40 -20.44
N PRO A 580 8.07 -22.98 -19.90
CA PRO A 580 9.32 -23.09 -20.64
C PRO A 580 9.22 -24.05 -21.85
N GLU A 581 8.29 -25.02 -21.84
CA GLU A 581 8.12 -25.97 -22.96
C GLU A 581 7.50 -25.31 -24.19
N ALA A 582 6.67 -24.28 -23.97
CA ALA A 582 6.09 -23.48 -25.05
C ALA A 582 7.12 -22.57 -25.76
N VAL A 583 8.32 -22.38 -25.17
CA VAL A 583 9.35 -21.43 -25.64
C VAL A 583 10.65 -22.15 -26.02
N ASP A 584 10.63 -22.71 -27.23
CA ASP A 584 11.81 -23.31 -27.85
C ASP A 584 12.57 -22.30 -28.72
N VAL A 585 13.65 -21.75 -28.17
CA VAL A 585 14.67 -20.94 -28.87
C VAL A 585 16.03 -21.49 -28.43
N PRO A 586 16.73 -22.25 -29.28
CA PRO A 586 18.02 -22.85 -28.94
C PRO A 586 19.06 -21.81 -28.49
N ASP A 587 19.93 -22.21 -27.57
CA ASP A 587 21.09 -21.43 -27.10
C ASP A 587 20.80 -20.06 -26.46
N VAL A 588 19.53 -19.75 -26.17
CA VAL A 588 19.13 -18.55 -25.43
C VAL A 588 18.78 -18.93 -23.98
N PRO A 589 19.36 -18.24 -22.96
CA PRO A 589 19.02 -18.45 -21.57
C PRO A 589 17.51 -18.28 -21.34
N LEU A 590 16.93 -19.12 -20.48
CA LEU A 590 15.49 -19.15 -20.24
C LEU A 590 15.21 -19.25 -18.75
N LEU A 591 14.54 -18.22 -18.23
CA LEU A 591 14.05 -18.15 -16.88
C LEU A 591 12.56 -18.54 -16.87
N THR A 592 12.20 -19.52 -16.04
CA THR A 592 10.79 -19.81 -15.74
C THR A 592 10.31 -19.00 -14.55
N VAL A 593 9.12 -18.41 -14.66
CA VAL A 593 8.47 -17.61 -13.61
C VAL A 593 7.03 -18.09 -13.39
N PRO A 594 6.46 -17.97 -12.19
CA PRO A 594 5.05 -18.33 -11.98
C PRO A 594 4.09 -17.41 -12.73
N ASP A 595 4.45 -16.14 -12.92
CA ASP A 595 3.61 -15.15 -13.59
C ASP A 595 4.43 -14.07 -14.30
N CYS A 596 4.30 -13.97 -15.62
CA CYS A 596 4.97 -12.98 -16.45
C CYS A 596 4.53 -11.54 -16.15
N ASP A 597 3.25 -11.31 -15.85
CA ASP A 597 2.72 -9.99 -15.52
C ASP A 597 3.40 -9.46 -14.24
N GLU A 598 3.48 -10.29 -13.20
CA GLU A 598 4.13 -9.95 -11.94
C GLU A 598 5.66 -9.84 -12.09
N ALA A 599 6.29 -10.70 -12.88
CA ALA A 599 7.73 -10.63 -13.15
C ALA A 599 8.15 -9.27 -13.71
N VAL A 600 7.40 -8.72 -14.68
CA VAL A 600 7.66 -7.37 -15.24
C VAL A 600 7.58 -6.29 -14.16
N LEU A 601 6.56 -6.35 -13.30
CA LEU A 601 6.40 -5.38 -12.22
C LEU A 601 7.50 -5.52 -11.15
N ALA A 602 7.89 -6.75 -10.83
CA ALA A 602 8.91 -7.04 -9.84
C ALA A 602 10.29 -6.58 -10.31
N MET A 603 10.64 -6.82 -11.57
CA MET A 603 11.85 -6.28 -12.20
C MET A 603 11.86 -4.75 -12.21
N GLY A 604 10.72 -4.11 -12.52
CA GLY A 604 10.60 -2.65 -12.46
C GLY A 604 10.85 -2.09 -11.05
N ARG A 605 10.29 -2.72 -10.01
CA ARG A 605 10.51 -2.33 -8.61
C ARG A 605 11.97 -2.56 -8.19
N TYR A 606 12.54 -3.70 -8.57
CA TYR A 606 13.93 -4.07 -8.28
C TYR A 606 14.92 -3.07 -8.89
N ALA A 607 14.73 -2.73 -10.16
CA ALA A 607 15.54 -1.72 -10.85
C ALA A 607 15.39 -0.34 -10.19
N ARG A 608 14.15 0.08 -9.88
CA ARG A 608 13.93 1.39 -9.26
C ARG A 608 14.62 1.52 -7.89
N ALA A 609 14.72 0.44 -7.12
CA ALA A 609 15.42 0.43 -5.83
C ALA A 609 16.93 0.66 -5.96
N ARG A 610 17.51 0.34 -7.11
CA ARG A 610 18.95 0.49 -7.40
C ARG A 610 19.28 1.79 -8.13
N MET A 611 18.29 2.42 -8.76
CA MET A 611 18.47 3.71 -9.43
C MET A 611 18.91 4.82 -8.46
N THR A 612 20.03 5.47 -8.78
CA THR A 612 20.61 6.58 -8.00
C THR A 612 20.09 7.95 -8.45
N GLY A 613 19.61 8.05 -9.69
CA GLY A 613 19.11 9.28 -10.30
C GLY A 613 17.78 9.81 -9.74
N LYS A 614 17.43 11.01 -10.22
CA LYS A 614 16.15 11.67 -9.93
C LYS A 614 15.09 11.19 -10.91
N VAL A 615 14.00 10.64 -10.40
CA VAL A 615 12.83 10.23 -11.17
C VAL A 615 11.78 11.35 -11.11
N LEU A 616 11.31 11.77 -12.28
CA LEU A 616 10.28 12.77 -12.46
C LEU A 616 9.06 12.12 -13.09
N GLY A 617 7.89 12.28 -12.48
CA GLY A 617 6.62 11.77 -13.01
C GLY A 617 5.83 12.86 -13.70
N VAL A 618 5.19 12.55 -14.83
CA VAL A 618 4.31 13.49 -15.54
C VAL A 618 2.94 12.86 -15.74
N THR A 619 1.89 13.55 -15.31
CA THR A 619 0.50 13.14 -15.55
C THR A 619 -0.41 14.32 -15.93
N GLY A 620 -1.63 13.98 -16.34
CA GLY A 620 -2.67 14.91 -16.78
C GLY A 620 -3.57 14.33 -17.88
N SER A 621 -4.63 15.05 -18.25
CA SER A 621 -5.54 14.62 -19.32
C SER A 621 -4.89 14.79 -20.71
N SER A 622 -4.17 15.89 -20.95
CA SER A 622 -3.46 16.17 -22.21
C SER A 622 -2.03 16.69 -21.98
N GLY A 623 -1.20 16.71 -23.03
CA GLY A 623 0.15 17.30 -22.97
C GLY A 623 1.24 16.46 -22.30
N LYS A 624 0.91 15.30 -21.69
CA LYS A 624 1.87 14.44 -20.96
C LYS A 624 3.13 14.09 -21.78
N THR A 625 2.97 13.46 -22.93
CA THR A 625 4.09 12.99 -23.76
C THR A 625 4.96 14.15 -24.25
N THR A 626 4.35 15.28 -24.59
CA THR A 626 5.07 16.50 -24.97
C THR A 626 5.85 17.06 -23.79
N ALA A 627 5.25 17.12 -22.59
CA ALA A 627 5.93 17.56 -21.37
C ALA A 627 7.07 16.62 -20.97
N VAL A 628 6.92 15.31 -21.13
CA VAL A 628 7.99 14.32 -20.91
C VAL A 628 9.15 14.55 -21.88
N ALA A 629 8.87 14.71 -23.17
CA ALA A 629 9.91 14.97 -24.17
C ALA A 629 10.60 16.32 -23.96
N MET A 630 9.83 17.37 -23.64
CA MET A 630 10.36 18.71 -23.37
C MET A 630 11.19 18.75 -22.10
N LEU A 631 10.75 18.09 -21.03
CA LEU A 631 11.48 17.99 -19.77
C LEU A 631 12.77 17.21 -19.96
N ALA A 632 12.73 16.09 -20.70
CA ALA A 632 13.92 15.32 -21.00
C ALA A 632 14.94 16.13 -21.85
N HIS A 633 14.44 16.87 -22.85
CA HIS A 633 15.28 17.75 -23.67
C HIS A 633 15.94 18.85 -22.84
N ALA A 634 15.19 19.48 -21.94
CA ALA A 634 15.71 20.51 -21.04
C ALA A 634 16.73 19.97 -20.02
N LEU A 635 16.44 18.83 -19.39
CA LEU A 635 17.33 18.19 -18.40
C LEU A 635 18.64 17.67 -19.02
N SER A 636 18.69 17.46 -20.34
CA SER A 636 19.93 17.09 -21.04
C SER A 636 21.05 18.12 -20.88
N ALA A 637 20.73 19.36 -20.50
CA ALA A 637 21.73 20.37 -20.16
C ALA A 637 22.42 20.13 -18.80
N HIS A 638 21.84 19.26 -17.97
CA HIS A 638 22.30 19.00 -16.60
C HIS A 638 22.80 17.56 -16.39
N GLY A 639 22.77 16.71 -17.42
CA GLY A 639 23.30 15.36 -17.34
C GLY A 639 22.59 14.33 -18.23
N SER A 640 22.86 13.05 -17.97
CA SER A 640 22.20 11.95 -18.67
C SER A 640 20.70 11.92 -18.34
N VAL A 641 19.89 11.60 -19.35
CA VAL A 641 18.44 11.56 -19.23
C VAL A 641 17.87 10.35 -19.93
N ALA A 642 17.04 9.59 -19.23
CA ALA A 642 16.16 8.60 -19.81
C ALA A 642 14.70 9.06 -19.68
N LYS A 643 13.82 8.52 -20.53
CA LYS A 643 12.40 8.83 -20.50
C LYS A 643 11.58 7.61 -20.89
N SER A 644 10.27 7.63 -20.60
CA SER A 644 9.36 6.59 -21.06
C SER A 644 9.45 6.38 -22.57
N ALA A 645 9.68 5.13 -22.97
CA ALA A 645 9.62 4.68 -24.34
C ALA A 645 8.17 4.43 -24.76
N HIS A 646 7.81 4.82 -25.98
CA HIS A 646 6.50 4.61 -26.57
C HIS A 646 5.34 5.08 -25.66
N ASN A 647 4.18 4.44 -25.74
CA ASN A 647 3.03 4.68 -24.85
C ASN A 647 3.02 3.74 -23.64
N ALA A 648 4.20 3.28 -23.20
CA ALA A 648 4.34 2.34 -22.10
C ALA A 648 4.20 3.05 -20.73
N ASN A 649 3.01 3.61 -20.49
CA ASN A 649 2.71 4.52 -19.36
C ASN A 649 1.72 3.94 -18.32
N LEU A 650 1.24 2.70 -18.54
CA LEU A 650 0.49 1.86 -17.60
C LEU A 650 1.45 1.00 -16.75
N PRO A 651 1.03 0.33 -15.66
CA PRO A 651 1.94 -0.33 -14.72
C PRO A 651 3.00 -1.22 -15.38
N HIS A 652 2.62 -2.13 -16.28
CA HIS A 652 3.58 -2.99 -16.96
C HIS A 652 4.57 -2.22 -17.84
N GLY A 653 4.09 -1.17 -18.51
CA GLY A 653 4.95 -0.28 -19.29
C GLY A 653 5.92 0.52 -18.43
N VAL A 654 5.47 1.00 -17.27
CA VAL A 654 6.32 1.68 -16.28
C VAL A 654 7.36 0.71 -15.72
N GLY A 655 6.96 -0.53 -15.41
CA GLY A 655 7.86 -1.58 -14.92
C GLY A 655 8.93 -1.93 -15.94
N TRP A 656 8.52 -2.14 -17.20
CA TRP A 656 9.41 -2.35 -18.34
C TRP A 656 10.42 -1.21 -18.52
N ASN A 657 9.95 0.04 -18.54
CA ASN A 657 10.83 1.20 -18.67
C ASN A 657 11.85 1.27 -17.53
N LEU A 658 11.41 1.12 -16.29
CA LEU A 658 12.32 1.13 -15.13
C LEU A 658 13.33 -0.02 -15.21
N ALA A 659 12.92 -1.20 -15.66
CA ALA A 659 13.81 -2.33 -15.85
C ALA A 659 14.83 -2.12 -16.98
N SER A 660 14.63 -1.16 -17.89
CA SER A 660 15.48 -0.97 -19.08
C SER A 660 16.30 0.30 -19.06
N ILE A 661 16.18 1.11 -18.00
CA ILE A 661 16.91 2.36 -17.85
C ILE A 661 18.16 2.11 -16.98
N PRO A 662 19.36 2.50 -17.43
CA PRO A 662 20.59 2.37 -16.65
C PRO A 662 20.44 2.97 -15.25
N TRP A 663 20.83 2.22 -14.22
CA TRP A 663 20.58 2.59 -12.83
C TRP A 663 21.30 3.87 -12.39
N ASP A 664 22.38 4.25 -13.07
CA ASP A 664 23.16 5.46 -12.84
C ASP A 664 22.66 6.68 -13.65
N THR A 665 21.61 6.52 -14.46
CA THR A 665 21.03 7.63 -15.22
C THR A 665 20.61 8.75 -14.29
N GLN A 666 21.14 9.96 -14.48
CA GLN A 666 20.94 11.07 -13.54
C GLN A 666 19.50 11.56 -13.46
N HIS A 667 18.78 11.53 -14.59
CA HIS A 667 17.39 11.97 -14.68
C HIS A 667 16.53 10.95 -15.43
N VAL A 668 15.41 10.56 -14.83
CA VAL A 668 14.47 9.61 -15.43
C VAL A 668 13.08 10.24 -15.50
N VAL A 669 12.60 10.53 -16.70
CA VAL A 669 11.32 11.22 -16.91
C VAL A 669 10.23 10.22 -17.33
N MET A 670 9.30 9.94 -16.42
CA MET A 670 8.27 8.93 -16.59
C MET A 670 6.90 9.53 -16.90
N GLU A 671 6.30 9.09 -18.01
CA GLU A 671 4.87 9.33 -18.27
C GLU A 671 4.02 8.35 -17.44
N LEU A 672 3.10 8.88 -16.62
CA LEU A 672 2.19 8.05 -15.82
C LEU A 672 0.73 8.29 -16.25
N ALA A 673 0.10 7.24 -16.77
CA ALA A 673 -1.30 7.24 -17.19
C ALA A 673 -2.26 6.85 -16.04
N ILE A 674 -3.55 7.10 -16.25
CA ILE A 674 -4.58 6.98 -15.21
C ILE A 674 -4.85 5.54 -14.75
N GLY A 675 -4.67 4.55 -15.64
CA GLY A 675 -4.95 3.15 -15.34
C GLY A 675 -4.06 2.60 -14.24
N ARG A 676 -4.68 2.15 -13.12
CA ARG A 676 -3.98 1.67 -11.91
C ARG A 676 -2.88 2.64 -11.43
N MET A 677 -3.12 3.96 -11.51
CA MET A 677 -2.15 5.01 -11.18
C MET A 677 -1.38 4.79 -9.87
N ALA A 678 -2.06 4.35 -8.80
CA ALA A 678 -1.42 4.08 -7.51
C ALA A 678 -0.30 3.01 -7.58
N VAL A 679 -0.43 2.03 -8.47
CA VAL A 679 0.59 0.98 -8.68
C VAL A 679 1.79 1.59 -9.39
N SER A 680 1.55 2.29 -10.50
CA SER A 680 2.61 2.97 -11.27
C SER A 680 3.37 3.98 -10.42
N ALA A 681 2.65 4.77 -9.60
CA ALA A 681 3.23 5.78 -8.73
C ALA A 681 4.15 5.17 -7.65
N ARG A 682 3.65 4.17 -6.92
CA ARG A 682 4.44 3.48 -5.88
C ARG A 682 5.64 2.74 -6.43
N MET A 683 5.54 2.26 -7.68
CA MET A 683 6.67 1.66 -8.36
C MET A 683 7.70 2.71 -8.82
N ALA A 684 7.27 3.79 -9.47
CA ALA A 684 8.17 4.82 -10.00
C ALA A 684 8.85 5.68 -8.91
N ARG A 685 8.16 5.92 -7.79
CA ARG A 685 8.63 6.78 -6.68
C ARG A 685 9.26 8.11 -7.16
N PRO A 686 8.47 8.98 -7.82
CA PRO A 686 9.00 10.23 -8.37
C PRO A 686 9.29 11.24 -7.24
N GLN A 687 10.40 11.96 -7.36
CA GLN A 687 10.74 13.07 -6.44
C GLN A 687 10.16 14.42 -6.91
N VAL A 688 9.84 14.53 -8.21
CA VAL A 688 9.10 15.67 -8.77
C VAL A 688 7.96 15.11 -9.62
N ALA A 689 6.73 15.56 -9.37
CA ALA A 689 5.57 15.20 -10.17
C ALA A 689 4.99 16.43 -10.84
N ILE A 690 4.91 16.42 -12.18
CA ILE A 690 4.24 17.46 -12.97
C ILE A 690 2.81 17.02 -13.27
N PHE A 691 1.87 17.91 -12.96
CA PHE A 691 0.45 17.72 -13.22
C PHE A 691 -0.01 18.76 -14.26
N THR A 692 -0.19 18.32 -15.52
CA THR A 692 -0.34 19.24 -16.66
C THR A 692 -1.70 19.92 -16.73
N ASN A 693 -2.78 19.13 -16.62
CA ASN A 693 -4.17 19.58 -16.61
C ASN A 693 -5.14 18.44 -16.27
N ILE A 694 -6.37 18.82 -15.95
CA ILE A 694 -7.56 17.96 -15.97
C ILE A 694 -8.50 18.46 -17.08
N ALA A 695 -9.06 17.51 -17.83
CA ALA A 695 -10.06 17.74 -18.85
C ALA A 695 -10.95 16.48 -18.97
N PRO A 696 -12.18 16.58 -19.50
CA PRO A 696 -13.02 15.43 -19.82
C PRO A 696 -12.27 14.48 -20.77
N ALA A 697 -11.80 13.35 -20.23
CA ALA A 697 -11.08 12.29 -20.93
C ALA A 697 -11.06 11.04 -20.04
N HIS A 698 -11.05 9.85 -20.64
CA HIS A 698 -11.11 8.58 -19.91
C HIS A 698 -12.38 8.43 -19.05
N LEU A 699 -13.50 9.03 -19.48
CA LEU A 699 -14.78 8.92 -18.80
C LEU A 699 -15.52 7.67 -19.26
N ASN A 700 -16.02 6.89 -18.30
CA ASN A 700 -16.97 5.81 -18.50
C ASN A 700 -18.39 6.24 -18.10
N GLU A 701 -19.36 5.32 -18.11
CA GLU A 701 -20.77 5.62 -17.82
C GLU A 701 -21.04 6.22 -16.43
N THR A 702 -20.15 6.00 -15.46
CA THR A 702 -20.36 6.37 -14.05
C THR A 702 -19.33 7.34 -13.49
N SER A 703 -18.29 7.70 -14.24
CA SER A 703 -17.18 8.54 -13.77
C SER A 703 -17.36 10.02 -14.11
N THR A 704 -16.95 10.90 -13.19
CA THR A 704 -16.92 12.36 -13.37
C THR A 704 -15.52 12.90 -13.64
N VAL A 705 -15.41 14.18 -14.03
CA VAL A 705 -14.12 14.89 -14.16
C VAL A 705 -13.38 14.96 -12.81
N THR A 706 -14.10 15.11 -11.70
CA THR A 706 -13.55 15.05 -10.35
C THR A 706 -12.94 13.68 -10.05
N ASP A 707 -13.57 12.59 -10.51
CA ASP A 707 -13.00 11.23 -10.35
C ASP A 707 -11.73 11.04 -11.17
N VAL A 708 -11.66 11.63 -12.37
CA VAL A 708 -10.43 11.67 -13.17
C VAL A 708 -9.33 12.41 -12.41
N ALA A 709 -9.64 13.55 -11.78
CA ALA A 709 -8.71 14.32 -10.96
C ALA A 709 -8.21 13.54 -9.74
N ARG A 710 -9.11 12.91 -8.98
CA ARG A 710 -8.75 12.05 -7.84
C ARG A 710 -7.88 10.86 -8.26
N THR A 711 -8.24 10.19 -9.35
CA THR A 711 -7.50 9.02 -9.84
C THR A 711 -6.09 9.41 -10.31
N LYS A 712 -5.94 10.51 -11.05
CA LYS A 712 -4.63 11.00 -11.48
C LYS A 712 -3.79 11.53 -10.30
N SER A 713 -4.43 12.09 -9.27
CA SER A 713 -3.76 12.52 -8.03
C SER A 713 -3.11 11.36 -7.25
N ALA A 714 -3.45 10.10 -7.57
CA ALA A 714 -2.75 8.95 -7.04
C ALA A 714 -1.25 8.89 -7.43
N ILE A 715 -0.79 9.74 -8.38
CA ILE A 715 0.64 9.96 -8.62
C ILE A 715 1.40 10.36 -7.34
N PHE A 716 0.75 11.10 -6.43
CA PHE A 716 1.33 11.56 -5.17
C PHE A 716 1.51 10.43 -4.13
N LEU A 717 0.88 9.26 -4.33
CA LEU A 717 1.03 8.12 -3.41
C LEU A 717 2.42 7.48 -3.47
N GLY A 718 3.16 7.70 -4.56
CA GLY A 718 4.54 7.24 -4.70
C GLY A 718 5.58 8.23 -4.17
N MET A 719 5.16 9.43 -3.77
CA MET A 719 6.05 10.50 -3.35
C MET A 719 6.23 10.52 -1.83
N SER A 720 7.40 10.99 -1.39
CA SER A 720 7.75 11.18 0.02
C SER A 720 7.37 12.59 0.49
N PRO A 721 7.11 12.79 1.80
CA PRO A 721 6.96 14.13 2.36
C PRO A 721 8.12 15.05 1.98
N GLY A 722 7.81 16.28 1.57
CA GLY A 722 8.80 17.26 1.09
C GLY A 722 9.16 17.18 -0.39
N ASP A 723 8.82 16.08 -1.09
CA ASP A 723 8.94 16.01 -2.55
C ASP A 723 8.03 17.04 -3.25
N VAL A 724 8.28 17.32 -4.52
CA VAL A 724 7.70 18.49 -5.19
C VAL A 724 6.59 18.13 -6.16
N ALA A 725 5.41 18.73 -5.95
CA ALA A 725 4.31 18.70 -6.90
C ALA A 725 4.28 20.00 -7.71
N VAL A 726 4.54 19.92 -9.01
CA VAL A 726 4.41 21.05 -9.96
C VAL A 726 3.01 20.98 -10.57
N ILE A 727 2.12 21.88 -10.18
CA ILE A 727 0.69 21.77 -10.49
C ILE A 727 0.22 23.01 -11.26
N ASN A 728 -0.47 22.78 -12.38
CA ASN A 728 -1.11 23.85 -13.15
C ASN A 728 -2.24 24.48 -12.34
N ARG A 729 -2.15 25.77 -12.03
CA ARG A 729 -3.16 26.46 -11.25
C ARG A 729 -4.44 26.75 -12.03
N ASP A 730 -4.33 26.92 -13.34
CA ASP A 730 -5.46 27.34 -14.17
C ASP A 730 -6.36 26.16 -14.58
N MET A 731 -6.06 24.93 -14.13
CA MET A 731 -6.84 23.76 -14.49
C MET A 731 -8.13 23.65 -13.67
N ILE A 732 -9.17 23.08 -14.29
CA ILE A 732 -10.34 22.60 -13.54
C ILE A 732 -9.90 21.55 -12.52
N GLU A 733 -10.64 21.42 -11.42
CA GLU A 733 -10.29 20.52 -10.31
C GLU A 733 -8.94 20.83 -9.63
N TRP A 734 -8.45 22.07 -9.76
CA TRP A 734 -7.29 22.59 -9.03
C TRP A 734 -7.32 22.21 -7.53
N GLU A 735 -8.43 22.52 -6.85
CA GLU A 735 -8.59 22.27 -5.41
C GLU A 735 -8.47 20.79 -5.05
N THR A 736 -9.07 19.92 -5.86
CA THR A 736 -9.00 18.46 -5.68
C THR A 736 -7.56 17.96 -5.76
N VAL A 737 -6.79 18.41 -6.75
CA VAL A 737 -5.39 18.00 -6.93
C VAL A 737 -4.48 18.64 -5.86
N ARG A 738 -4.73 19.91 -5.48
CA ARG A 738 -4.02 20.60 -4.41
C ARG A 738 -4.17 19.88 -3.08
N ALA A 739 -5.40 19.59 -2.67
CA ALA A 739 -5.69 18.89 -1.42
C ALA A 739 -5.02 17.50 -1.36
N ALA A 740 -5.01 16.78 -2.49
CA ALA A 740 -4.32 15.50 -2.58
C ALA A 740 -2.79 15.63 -2.38
N ALA A 741 -2.15 16.66 -2.94
CA ALA A 741 -0.72 16.92 -2.70
C ALA A 741 -0.45 17.34 -1.24
N GLU A 742 -1.30 18.18 -0.64
CA GLU A 742 -1.17 18.65 0.75
C GLU A 742 -1.31 17.50 1.76
N SER A 743 -2.25 16.57 1.54
CA SER A 743 -2.42 15.37 2.37
C SER A 743 -1.18 14.46 2.41
N ARG A 744 -0.27 14.62 1.44
CA ARG A 744 1.00 13.90 1.33
C ARG A 744 2.19 14.73 1.84
N SER A 745 1.93 15.91 2.42
CA SER A 745 2.95 16.87 2.89
C SER A 745 3.96 17.23 1.79
N LEU A 746 3.49 17.35 0.55
CA LEU A 746 4.33 17.72 -0.59
C LEU A 746 4.54 19.23 -0.66
N ARG A 747 5.69 19.64 -1.19
CA ARG A 747 5.93 21.04 -1.53
C ARG A 747 5.27 21.34 -2.87
N ILE A 748 4.28 22.23 -2.87
CA ILE A 748 3.56 22.59 -4.08
C ILE A 748 4.24 23.77 -4.78
N VAL A 749 4.48 23.64 -6.08
CA VAL A 749 4.93 24.71 -6.97
C VAL A 749 3.84 24.95 -8.01
N HIS A 750 3.21 26.11 -7.93
CA HIS A 750 2.17 26.53 -8.85
C HIS A 750 2.77 27.11 -10.13
N TYR A 751 2.22 26.71 -11.27
CA TYR A 751 2.48 27.37 -12.54
C TYR A 751 1.19 27.69 -13.29
N GLY A 752 1.22 28.71 -14.15
CA GLY A 752 0.07 29.10 -14.96
C GLY A 752 0.05 30.58 -15.31
N GLU A 753 -1.08 31.12 -15.73
CA GLU A 753 -1.32 32.54 -16.01
C GLU A 753 -1.83 33.28 -14.77
N HIS A 754 -2.38 32.56 -13.78
CA HIS A 754 -2.88 33.15 -12.55
C HIS A 754 -1.83 34.00 -11.80
N ALA A 755 -2.26 35.13 -11.22
CA ALA A 755 -1.42 36.10 -10.54
C ALA A 755 -0.49 35.51 -9.46
N ASP A 756 -1.00 34.68 -8.55
CA ASP A 756 -0.17 34.08 -7.49
C ASP A 756 0.61 32.80 -7.90
N CYS A 757 0.74 32.53 -9.20
CA CYS A 757 1.65 31.49 -9.67
C CYS A 757 3.11 31.89 -9.43
N ALA A 758 3.89 31.02 -8.79
CA ALA A 758 5.33 31.21 -8.64
C ALA A 758 6.06 31.14 -9.99
N PHE A 759 5.53 30.37 -10.93
CA PHE A 759 5.96 30.33 -12.32
C PHE A 759 4.79 30.81 -13.17
N ARG A 760 4.79 32.09 -13.53
CA ARG A 760 3.65 32.73 -14.19
C ARG A 760 3.93 33.06 -15.65
N LEU A 761 3.06 32.64 -16.56
CA LEU A 761 3.09 33.07 -17.96
C LEU A 761 2.51 34.48 -18.06
N VAL A 762 3.29 35.43 -18.59
CA VAL A 762 2.87 36.83 -18.77
C VAL A 762 2.37 37.05 -20.19
N SER A 763 3.11 36.55 -21.18
CA SER A 763 2.71 36.61 -22.59
C SER A 763 3.49 35.58 -23.41
N HIS A 764 2.94 35.18 -24.54
CA HIS A 764 3.65 34.38 -25.54
C HIS A 764 3.34 34.90 -26.96
N ASP A 765 4.26 34.71 -27.90
CA ASP A 765 4.03 34.95 -29.33
C ASP A 765 4.25 33.64 -30.09
N ALA A 766 3.18 33.11 -30.68
CA ALA A 766 3.24 31.87 -31.44
C ALA A 766 4.09 31.98 -32.73
N ARG A 767 4.38 33.19 -33.23
CA ARG A 767 5.11 33.39 -34.49
C ARG A 767 6.61 33.13 -34.38
N ASP A 768 7.22 33.51 -33.27
CA ASP A 768 8.66 33.34 -33.05
C ASP A 768 8.99 32.51 -31.79
N GLY A 769 7.95 31.93 -31.17
CA GLY A 769 8.07 31.10 -29.98
C GLY A 769 8.50 31.88 -28.73
N SER A 770 8.42 33.21 -28.74
CA SER A 770 8.82 34.02 -27.59
C SER A 770 7.85 33.85 -26.42
N VAL A 771 8.41 33.76 -25.22
CA VAL A 771 7.70 33.59 -23.95
C VAL A 771 8.25 34.61 -22.96
N LYS A 772 7.35 35.37 -22.34
CA LYS A 772 7.66 36.19 -21.16
C LYS A 772 7.01 35.54 -19.94
N ALA A 773 7.81 35.28 -18.91
CA ALA A 773 7.36 34.65 -17.68
C ALA A 773 7.88 35.40 -16.46
N SER A 774 7.09 35.42 -15.39
CA SER A 774 7.52 35.82 -14.05
C SER A 774 7.84 34.58 -13.25
N ILE A 775 9.12 34.33 -12.98
CA ILE A 775 9.61 33.18 -12.23
C ILE A 775 10.10 33.66 -10.87
N LYS A 776 9.37 33.27 -9.80
CA LYS A 776 9.63 33.67 -8.41
C LYS A 776 9.79 35.19 -8.25
N GLY A 777 8.95 35.95 -8.94
CA GLY A 777 8.94 37.42 -8.94
C GLY A 777 9.95 38.08 -9.87
N ARG A 778 10.75 37.32 -10.63
CA ARG A 778 11.69 37.85 -11.64
C ARG A 778 11.12 37.66 -13.04
N GLU A 779 11.08 38.73 -13.83
CA GLU A 779 10.72 38.62 -15.24
C GLU A 779 11.86 38.04 -16.06
N ILE A 780 11.53 37.03 -16.87
CA ILE A 780 12.45 36.31 -17.76
C ILE A 780 11.77 36.20 -19.13
N SER A 781 12.53 36.49 -20.18
CA SER A 781 12.09 36.28 -21.56
C SER A 781 12.95 35.20 -22.21
N TYR A 782 12.32 34.24 -22.88
CA TYR A 782 12.99 33.14 -23.58
C TYR A 782 12.22 32.71 -24.82
N ARG A 783 12.79 31.79 -25.60
CA ARG A 783 12.14 31.21 -26.78
C ARG A 783 11.94 29.71 -26.61
N VAL A 784 10.84 29.19 -27.14
CA VAL A 784 10.53 27.77 -27.26
C VAL A 784 10.47 27.43 -28.73
N GLY A 785 11.16 26.37 -29.17
CA GLY A 785 11.19 25.94 -30.57
C GLY A 785 9.87 25.37 -31.10
N ALA A 786 8.83 25.34 -30.26
CA ALA A 786 7.50 24.85 -30.55
C ALA A 786 6.46 25.96 -30.32
N ALA A 787 5.60 26.18 -31.31
CA ALA A 787 4.61 27.26 -31.31
C ALA A 787 3.36 26.92 -30.48
N GLY A 788 2.68 27.96 -30.00
CA GLY A 788 1.36 27.89 -29.37
C GLY A 788 1.39 28.01 -27.83
N ARG A 789 0.29 28.52 -27.28
CA ARG A 789 0.10 28.75 -25.83
C ARG A 789 0.40 27.52 -24.97
N HIS A 790 -0.08 26.36 -25.41
CA HIS A 790 0.09 25.11 -24.66
C HIS A 790 1.56 24.65 -24.58
N MET A 791 2.40 24.99 -25.58
CA MET A 791 3.84 24.74 -25.55
C MET A 791 4.54 25.69 -24.56
N ALA A 792 4.14 26.97 -24.53
CA ALA A 792 4.63 27.92 -23.53
C ALA A 792 4.28 27.46 -22.10
N MET A 793 3.05 27.01 -21.86
CA MET A 793 2.63 26.45 -20.57
C MET A 793 3.43 25.21 -20.15
N ASN A 794 3.66 24.27 -21.09
CA ASN A 794 4.51 23.10 -20.81
C ASN A 794 5.95 23.51 -20.49
N SER A 795 6.50 24.50 -21.20
CA SER A 795 7.85 25.01 -20.93
C SER A 795 7.98 25.60 -19.53
N LEU A 796 6.92 26.24 -19.03
CA LEU A 796 6.88 26.81 -17.70
C LEU A 796 6.84 25.72 -16.61
N ALA A 797 6.08 24.65 -16.84
CA ALA A 797 6.08 23.46 -15.98
C ALA A 797 7.46 22.78 -15.95
N VAL A 798 8.15 22.72 -17.10
CA VAL A 798 9.51 22.20 -17.21
C VAL A 798 10.49 23.06 -16.40
N LEU A 799 10.46 24.38 -16.54
CA LEU A 799 11.31 25.28 -15.75
C LEU A 799 11.01 25.19 -14.24
N ALA A 800 9.75 25.00 -13.86
CA ALA A 800 9.37 24.75 -12.48
C ALA A 800 9.98 23.45 -11.94
N ALA A 801 9.98 22.37 -12.72
CA ALA A 801 10.62 21.10 -12.36
C ALA A 801 12.15 21.21 -12.29
N VAL A 802 12.80 21.89 -13.25
CA VAL A 802 14.24 22.16 -13.24
C VAL A 802 14.63 22.96 -11.99
N SER A 803 13.87 24.00 -11.65
CA SER A 803 14.09 24.77 -10.42
C SER A 803 13.83 23.96 -9.15
N ALA A 804 12.87 23.03 -9.18
CA ALA A 804 12.56 22.15 -8.06
C ALA A 804 13.71 21.19 -7.74
N LEU A 805 14.47 20.76 -8.75
CA LEU A 805 15.70 19.98 -8.61
C LEU A 805 16.90 20.82 -8.12
N GLY A 806 16.76 22.15 -8.05
CA GLY A 806 17.82 23.06 -7.61
C GLY A 806 18.80 23.47 -8.70
N TYR A 807 18.48 23.21 -9.98
CA TYR A 807 19.34 23.58 -11.10
C TYR A 807 19.12 25.02 -11.57
N PRO A 808 20.16 25.67 -12.14
CA PRO A 808 20.02 26.95 -12.84
C PRO A 808 19.13 26.79 -14.07
N LEU A 809 18.35 27.83 -14.40
CA LEU A 809 17.34 27.75 -15.46
C LEU A 809 17.92 28.01 -16.85
N GLU A 810 19.00 28.77 -16.94
CA GLU A 810 19.59 29.27 -18.18
C GLU A 810 19.99 28.13 -19.14
N PRO A 811 20.63 27.02 -18.69
CA PRO A 811 20.94 25.91 -19.58
C PRO A 811 19.70 25.19 -20.11
N ALA A 812 18.68 25.02 -19.26
CA ALA A 812 17.39 24.45 -19.67
C ALA A 812 16.65 25.36 -20.66
N ILE A 813 16.67 26.68 -20.45
CA ILE A 813 16.12 27.68 -21.37
C ILE A 813 16.77 27.58 -22.75
N ALA A 814 18.09 27.46 -22.82
CA ALA A 814 18.81 27.30 -24.09
C ALA A 814 18.38 26.03 -24.85
N LYS A 815 18.09 24.93 -24.13
CA LYS A 815 17.54 23.70 -24.73
C LYS A 815 16.10 23.89 -25.21
N LEU A 816 15.25 24.58 -24.46
CA LEU A 816 13.85 24.82 -24.85
C LEU A 816 13.74 25.53 -26.21
N GLN A 817 14.69 26.40 -26.55
CA GLN A 817 14.74 27.09 -27.85
C GLN A 817 14.88 26.12 -29.03
N THR A 818 15.52 24.95 -28.84
CA THR A 818 15.72 23.95 -29.90
C THR A 818 14.76 22.76 -29.81
N PHE A 819 13.79 22.81 -28.90
CA PHE A 819 12.78 21.76 -28.77
C PHE A 819 11.84 21.76 -29.98
N ALA A 820 11.72 20.61 -30.64
CA ALA A 820 10.78 20.40 -31.73
C ALA A 820 9.53 19.63 -31.23
N PRO A 821 8.31 19.98 -31.69
CA PRO A 821 7.12 19.17 -31.44
C PRO A 821 7.27 17.73 -31.92
N LEU A 822 6.64 16.79 -31.22
CA LEU A 822 6.60 15.39 -31.64
C LEU A 822 5.59 15.20 -32.80
N PRO A 823 5.79 14.19 -33.67
CA PRO A 823 4.81 13.83 -34.68
C PRO A 823 3.42 13.58 -34.07
N GLY A 824 2.37 14.03 -34.75
CA GLY A 824 0.99 13.93 -34.24
C GLY A 824 0.65 14.84 -33.07
N ARG A 825 1.55 15.74 -32.63
CA ARG A 825 1.40 16.54 -31.40
C ARG A 825 1.75 18.02 -31.63
N GLY A 826 1.18 18.60 -32.68
CA GLY A 826 1.38 19.99 -33.07
C GLY A 826 2.62 20.21 -33.94
N GLN A 827 3.12 19.16 -34.62
CA GLN A 827 4.20 19.29 -35.59
C GLN A 827 3.70 20.13 -36.77
N ILE A 828 4.51 21.10 -37.19
CA ILE A 828 4.22 21.93 -38.35
C ILE A 828 5.06 21.41 -39.51
N CYS A 829 4.41 21.18 -40.65
CA CYS A 829 5.05 20.73 -41.89
C CYS A 829 4.63 21.64 -43.03
N ASP A 830 5.58 22.25 -43.73
CA ASP A 830 5.31 22.93 -44.99
C ASP A 830 5.39 21.92 -46.14
N LEU A 831 4.31 21.79 -46.90
CA LEU A 831 4.15 20.81 -47.98
C LEU A 831 3.83 21.52 -49.30
N SER A 832 4.23 20.91 -50.42
CA SER A 832 3.90 21.38 -51.77
C SER A 832 3.11 20.30 -52.51
N LEU A 833 1.83 20.55 -52.82
CA LEU A 833 0.95 19.60 -53.51
C LEU A 833 0.46 20.18 -54.84
N GLY A 834 0.90 19.62 -55.96
CA GLY A 834 0.61 20.08 -57.31
C GLY A 834 0.99 21.54 -57.53
N GLY A 835 2.10 21.99 -56.93
CA GLY A 835 2.57 23.39 -56.95
C GLY A 835 1.90 24.33 -55.93
N ARG A 836 0.90 23.86 -55.16
CA ARG A 836 0.25 24.62 -54.08
C ARG A 836 1.03 24.47 -52.78
N LYS A 837 1.37 25.57 -52.12
CA LYS A 837 2.04 25.57 -50.80
C LYS A 837 1.02 25.50 -49.68
N LEU A 838 1.16 24.50 -48.81
CA LEU A 838 0.31 24.28 -47.64
C LEU A 838 1.17 24.24 -46.38
N THR A 839 0.64 24.74 -45.28
CA THR A 839 1.22 24.49 -43.95
C THR A 839 0.30 23.54 -43.20
N VAL A 840 0.79 22.38 -42.81
CA VAL A 840 0.00 21.36 -42.09
C VAL A 840 0.41 21.35 -40.62
N ILE A 841 -0.58 21.46 -39.73
CA ILE A 841 -0.45 21.26 -38.29
C ILE A 841 -0.92 19.83 -38.00
N ASP A 842 0.05 18.93 -37.79
CA ASP A 842 -0.17 17.53 -37.44
C ASP A 842 -0.39 17.40 -35.92
N ASP A 843 -1.67 17.31 -35.52
CA ASP A 843 -2.11 17.04 -34.15
C ASP A 843 -3.07 15.82 -34.10
N ALA A 844 -2.79 14.85 -34.98
CA ALA A 844 -3.66 13.72 -35.29
C ALA A 844 -3.46 12.49 -34.37
N TYR A 845 -2.71 12.62 -33.27
CA TYR A 845 -2.43 11.52 -32.35
C TYR A 845 -3.61 11.20 -31.42
N ASN A 846 -4.19 12.22 -30.76
CA ASN A 846 -5.37 12.04 -29.91
C ASN A 846 -6.16 13.34 -29.73
N ALA A 847 -7.43 13.24 -29.33
CA ALA A 847 -8.31 14.37 -29.12
C ALA A 847 -9.18 14.25 -27.86
N ASN A 848 -9.37 15.38 -27.19
CA ASN A 848 -10.33 15.63 -26.12
C ASN A 848 -10.72 17.12 -26.16
N PRO A 849 -11.73 17.59 -25.41
CA PRO A 849 -12.21 18.97 -25.53
C PRO A 849 -11.12 20.03 -25.33
N GLY A 850 -10.27 19.85 -24.30
CA GLY A 850 -9.19 20.80 -24.00
C GLY A 850 -8.07 20.79 -25.05
N SER A 851 -7.73 19.63 -25.62
CA SER A 851 -6.72 19.58 -26.70
C SER A 851 -7.26 20.10 -28.03
N MET A 852 -8.56 19.92 -28.32
CA MET A 852 -9.21 20.51 -29.49
C MET A 852 -9.18 22.04 -29.42
N GLU A 853 -9.50 22.61 -28.27
CA GLU A 853 -9.41 24.06 -28.06
C GLU A 853 -8.00 24.60 -28.30
N ALA A 854 -6.97 23.97 -27.72
CA ALA A 854 -5.58 24.37 -27.90
C ALA A 854 -5.10 24.27 -29.36
N ALA A 855 -5.60 23.30 -30.12
CA ALA A 855 -5.29 23.14 -31.54
C ALA A 855 -5.97 24.23 -32.39
N PHE A 856 -7.20 24.60 -32.04
CA PHE A 856 -7.90 25.71 -32.69
C PHE A 856 -7.24 27.06 -32.39
N ASP A 857 -6.76 27.28 -31.17
CA ASP A 857 -5.95 28.46 -30.84
C ASP A 857 -4.71 28.54 -31.71
N GLN A 858 -3.96 27.43 -31.81
CA GLN A 858 -2.76 27.36 -32.64
C GLN A 858 -3.06 27.66 -34.11
N LEU A 859 -4.15 27.09 -34.66
CA LEU A 859 -4.59 27.40 -36.03
C LEU A 859 -4.98 28.87 -36.19
N ASN A 860 -5.66 29.45 -35.20
CA ASN A 860 -6.10 30.84 -35.21
C ASN A 860 -4.94 31.84 -35.21
N ASP A 861 -3.80 31.48 -34.60
CA ASP A 861 -2.60 32.32 -34.54
C ASP A 861 -1.95 32.57 -35.92
N TYR A 862 -2.29 31.77 -36.94
CA TYR A 862 -1.87 32.00 -38.33
C TYR A 862 -2.68 33.10 -39.02
N ARG A 863 -2.54 34.34 -38.54
CA ARG A 863 -3.28 35.52 -39.05
C ARG A 863 -3.01 35.87 -40.52
N ARG A 864 -1.91 35.38 -41.08
CA ARG A 864 -1.52 35.57 -42.49
C ARG A 864 -1.92 34.41 -43.39
N ALA A 865 -2.54 33.36 -42.86
CA ALA A 865 -3.06 32.27 -43.66
C ALA A 865 -4.09 32.79 -44.65
N ARG A 866 -4.08 32.25 -45.87
CA ARG A 866 -5.15 32.54 -46.84
C ARG A 866 -6.48 31.97 -46.34
N ARG A 867 -6.46 30.71 -45.91
CA ARG A 867 -7.56 30.07 -45.20
C ARG A 867 -7.00 29.19 -44.07
N ARG A 868 -7.70 29.18 -42.95
CA ARG A 868 -7.50 28.26 -41.83
C ARG A 868 -8.48 27.10 -41.96
N VAL A 869 -7.97 25.91 -42.21
CA VAL A 869 -8.75 24.71 -42.48
C VAL A 869 -8.62 23.74 -41.32
N ALA A 870 -9.73 23.31 -40.74
CA ALA A 870 -9.76 22.29 -39.69
C ALA A 870 -10.32 20.97 -40.26
N VAL A 871 -9.55 19.89 -40.13
CA VAL A 871 -9.89 18.54 -40.59
C VAL A 871 -9.97 17.63 -39.36
N LEU A 872 -11.19 17.26 -38.96
CA LEU A 872 -11.48 16.71 -37.63
C LEU A 872 -12.08 15.29 -37.67
N GLY A 873 -11.45 14.39 -36.91
CA GLY A 873 -12.02 13.14 -36.46
C GLY A 873 -12.65 13.28 -35.07
N GLN A 874 -13.51 12.33 -34.69
CA GLN A 874 -14.19 12.31 -33.39
C GLN A 874 -13.22 12.26 -32.21
N MET A 875 -13.68 12.77 -31.07
CA MET A 875 -13.09 12.56 -29.76
C MET A 875 -13.61 11.25 -29.15
N ALA A 876 -12.75 10.50 -28.48
CA ALA A 876 -13.08 9.24 -27.81
C ALA A 876 -13.05 9.36 -26.28
N GLU A 877 -13.63 8.36 -25.59
CA GLU A 877 -13.57 8.19 -24.13
C GLU A 877 -14.15 9.38 -23.32
N LEU A 878 -15.27 9.95 -23.77
CA LEU A 878 -15.94 11.09 -23.13
C LEU A 878 -17.24 10.71 -22.37
N GLY A 879 -17.53 9.42 -22.25
CA GLY A 879 -18.73 8.92 -21.56
C GLY A 879 -20.06 9.36 -22.21
N PRO A 880 -21.17 9.33 -21.46
CA PRO A 880 -22.51 9.64 -21.96
C PRO A 880 -22.65 11.08 -22.51
N GLN A 881 -21.79 11.99 -22.08
CA GLN A 881 -21.78 13.39 -22.51
C GLN A 881 -21.03 13.62 -23.83
N SER A 882 -20.51 12.56 -24.48
CA SER A 882 -19.74 12.67 -25.73
C SER A 882 -20.41 13.52 -26.82
N PRO A 883 -21.71 13.36 -27.16
CA PRO A 883 -22.37 14.20 -28.17
C PRO A 883 -22.35 15.69 -27.83
N MET A 884 -22.58 16.03 -26.55
CA MET A 884 -22.58 17.41 -26.07
C MET A 884 -21.20 18.06 -26.29
N PHE A 885 -20.11 17.37 -25.93
CA PHE A 885 -18.76 17.88 -26.10
C PHE A 885 -18.39 18.11 -27.57
N HIS A 886 -18.85 17.26 -28.48
CA HIS A 886 -18.66 17.47 -29.92
C HIS A 886 -19.40 18.71 -30.41
N THR A 887 -20.67 18.87 -30.03
CA THR A 887 -21.48 20.03 -30.41
C THR A 887 -20.89 21.34 -29.91
N GLN A 888 -20.31 21.36 -28.71
CA GLN A 888 -19.66 22.55 -28.14
C GLN A 888 -18.46 23.05 -28.95
N LEU A 889 -17.80 22.20 -29.75
CA LEU A 889 -16.69 22.62 -30.61
C LEU A 889 -17.12 23.65 -31.67
N ALA A 890 -18.41 23.69 -32.06
CA ALA A 890 -18.90 24.63 -33.07
C ALA A 890 -18.69 26.08 -32.63
N LYS A 891 -19.00 26.37 -31.35
CA LYS A 891 -18.77 27.68 -30.76
C LYS A 891 -17.29 28.05 -30.72
N LEU A 892 -16.41 27.10 -30.37
CA LEU A 892 -14.96 27.33 -30.37
C LEU A 892 -14.42 27.70 -31.75
N ILE A 893 -14.97 27.09 -32.81
CA ILE A 893 -14.64 27.40 -34.20
C ILE A 893 -15.18 28.76 -34.62
N GLU A 894 -16.36 29.17 -34.14
CA GLU A 894 -16.93 30.50 -34.42
C GLU A 894 -16.15 31.62 -33.75
N ASP A 895 -15.73 31.41 -32.51
CA ASP A 895 -14.94 32.36 -31.72
C ASP A 895 -13.52 32.55 -32.27
N ARG A 896 -13.11 31.70 -33.23
CA ARG A 896 -11.81 31.71 -33.89
C ARG A 896 -11.99 31.97 -35.38
N ALA A 897 -11.00 32.56 -36.04
CA ALA A 897 -11.09 32.84 -37.46
C ALA A 897 -10.75 31.61 -38.32
N ILE A 898 -11.38 30.46 -38.04
CA ILE A 898 -11.22 29.21 -38.79
C ILE A 898 -12.14 29.23 -39.99
N ASP A 899 -11.62 29.20 -41.21
CA ASP A 899 -12.38 29.51 -42.43
C ASP A 899 -13.17 28.32 -42.98
N ARG A 900 -12.65 27.11 -42.86
CA ARG A 900 -13.30 25.88 -43.37
C ARG A 900 -13.12 24.71 -42.41
N VAL A 901 -14.17 23.91 -42.27
CA VAL A 901 -14.16 22.72 -41.41
C VAL A 901 -14.63 21.50 -42.19
N TYR A 902 -13.83 20.43 -42.14
CA TYR A 902 -14.15 19.11 -42.65
C TYR A 902 -14.19 18.14 -41.47
N VAL A 903 -15.25 17.33 -41.38
CA VAL A 903 -15.43 16.40 -40.25
C VAL A 903 -15.76 15.00 -40.72
N THR A 904 -15.35 14.01 -39.94
CA THR A 904 -15.71 12.60 -40.12
C THR A 904 -16.14 11.96 -38.80
N GLY A 905 -17.12 11.07 -38.87
CA GLY A 905 -17.65 10.30 -37.74
C GLY A 905 -19.01 10.77 -37.18
N GLU A 906 -19.75 9.84 -36.59
CA GLU A 906 -21.19 9.98 -36.30
C GLU A 906 -21.55 11.05 -35.25
N LEU A 907 -20.67 11.29 -34.27
CA LEU A 907 -20.90 12.25 -33.18
C LEU A 907 -20.83 13.71 -33.63
N TYR A 908 -20.43 13.98 -34.87
CA TYR A 908 -20.42 15.33 -35.42
C TYR A 908 -21.75 15.75 -36.06
N GLN A 909 -22.80 14.93 -36.05
CA GLN A 909 -24.10 15.31 -36.65
C GLN A 909 -24.65 16.64 -36.11
N ASP A 910 -24.73 16.78 -34.78
CA ASP A 910 -25.28 17.99 -34.15
C ASP A 910 -24.31 19.17 -34.20
N PHE A 911 -23.01 18.92 -34.03
CA PHE A 911 -21.95 19.89 -34.34
C PHE A 911 -22.09 20.46 -35.75
N TRP A 912 -22.28 19.59 -36.74
CA TRP A 912 -22.41 19.96 -38.14
C TRP A 912 -23.67 20.79 -38.36
N ARG A 913 -24.79 20.47 -37.70
CA ARG A 913 -25.99 21.32 -37.75
C ARG A 913 -25.73 22.71 -37.17
N ALA A 914 -25.05 22.78 -36.03
CA ALA A 914 -24.76 24.02 -35.31
C ALA A 914 -23.76 24.93 -36.04
N LEU A 915 -22.82 24.37 -36.82
CA LEU A 915 -21.78 25.14 -37.50
C LEU A 915 -22.36 26.12 -38.54
N PRO A 916 -21.87 27.38 -38.66
CA PRO A 916 -22.36 28.34 -39.64
C PRO A 916 -22.10 27.87 -41.07
N ARG A 917 -23.06 28.14 -41.98
CA ARG A 917 -22.94 27.75 -43.40
C ARG A 917 -21.65 28.26 -44.06
N SER A 918 -21.20 29.45 -43.68
CA SER A 918 -19.97 30.06 -44.21
C SER A 918 -18.68 29.36 -43.79
N ARG A 919 -18.73 28.47 -42.78
CA ARG A 919 -17.58 27.74 -42.22
C ARG A 919 -17.57 26.25 -42.64
N LYS A 920 -18.67 25.75 -43.20
CA LYS A 920 -18.84 24.35 -43.61
C LYS A 920 -18.00 24.03 -44.85
N GLY A 921 -17.08 23.07 -44.71
CA GLY A 921 -16.56 22.26 -45.81
C GLY A 921 -17.52 21.10 -46.09
N LEU A 922 -17.13 19.87 -45.74
CA LEU A 922 -17.99 18.69 -45.84
C LEU A 922 -18.00 17.83 -44.57
N TYR A 923 -19.12 17.13 -44.36
CA TYR A 923 -19.25 16.03 -43.40
C TYR A 923 -19.22 14.71 -44.18
N LEU A 924 -18.21 13.90 -43.92
CA LEU A 924 -17.84 12.75 -44.73
C LEU A 924 -17.91 11.44 -43.94
N GLY A 925 -18.31 10.36 -44.61
CA GLY A 925 -18.50 9.04 -43.99
C GLY A 925 -17.24 8.18 -43.88
N SER A 926 -16.14 8.53 -44.56
CA SER A 926 -14.89 7.77 -44.54
C SER A 926 -13.66 8.68 -44.68
N LEU A 927 -12.49 8.14 -44.32
CA LEU A 927 -11.21 8.83 -44.54
C LEU A 927 -10.85 8.92 -46.02
N ASP A 928 -11.24 7.96 -46.86
CA ASP A 928 -10.91 8.00 -48.29
C ASP A 928 -11.72 9.08 -49.01
N ALA A 929 -13.01 9.22 -48.69
CA ALA A 929 -13.81 10.36 -49.17
C ALA A 929 -13.25 11.70 -48.67
N MET A 930 -12.63 11.73 -47.48
CA MET A 930 -11.91 12.91 -46.98
C MET A 930 -10.67 13.22 -47.81
N LYS A 931 -9.86 12.23 -48.18
CA LYS A 931 -8.68 12.43 -49.03
C LYS A 931 -9.08 13.02 -50.40
N GLU A 932 -10.05 12.40 -51.08
CA GLU A 932 -10.54 12.86 -52.40
C GLU A 932 -11.01 14.33 -52.35
N VAL A 933 -11.79 14.70 -51.34
CA VAL A 933 -12.29 16.06 -51.16
C VAL A 933 -11.17 17.04 -50.84
N LEU A 934 -10.23 16.66 -49.97
CA LEU A 934 -9.13 17.55 -49.59
C LEU A 934 -8.18 17.80 -50.78
N GLU A 935 -7.95 16.81 -51.64
CA GLU A 935 -7.13 16.95 -52.84
C GLU A 935 -7.67 18.03 -53.80
N GLU A 936 -8.99 18.05 -53.98
CA GLU A 936 -9.69 19.03 -54.82
C GLU A 936 -9.78 20.41 -54.14
N GLN A 937 -10.11 20.44 -52.84
CA GLN A 937 -10.57 21.67 -52.18
C GLN A 937 -9.46 22.47 -51.49
N LEU A 938 -8.32 21.85 -51.16
CA LEU A 938 -7.17 22.56 -50.58
C LEU A 938 -6.53 23.49 -51.60
N ALA A 939 -6.23 24.72 -51.18
CA ALA A 939 -5.73 25.80 -52.03
C ALA A 939 -4.37 26.31 -51.56
N ASP A 940 -3.63 26.91 -52.49
CA ASP A 940 -2.35 27.57 -52.19
C ASP A 940 -2.50 28.60 -51.06
N GLY A 941 -1.63 28.50 -50.06
CA GLY A 941 -1.59 29.35 -48.87
C GLY A 941 -2.51 28.92 -47.72
N ASP A 942 -3.14 27.74 -47.81
CA ASP A 942 -3.94 27.20 -46.70
C ASP A 942 -3.06 26.71 -45.54
N VAL A 943 -3.56 26.90 -44.32
CA VAL A 943 -3.03 26.29 -43.10
C VAL A 943 -4.03 25.25 -42.62
N VAL A 944 -3.62 23.98 -42.59
CA VAL A 944 -4.49 22.82 -42.38
C VAL A 944 -4.17 22.16 -41.05
N LEU A 945 -5.10 22.21 -40.11
CA LEU A 945 -5.05 21.43 -38.88
C LEU A 945 -5.69 20.06 -39.09
N VAL A 946 -4.97 18.98 -38.78
CA VAL A 946 -5.52 17.62 -38.78
C VAL A 946 -5.54 17.09 -37.34
N LYS A 947 -6.72 16.71 -36.83
CA LYS A 947 -6.88 16.31 -35.43
C LYS A 947 -7.99 15.28 -35.23
N GLY A 948 -7.77 14.31 -34.35
CA GLY A 948 -8.78 13.32 -33.94
C GLY A 948 -8.23 12.36 -32.89
N SER A 949 -9.10 11.55 -32.28
CA SER A 949 -8.65 10.46 -31.40
C SER A 949 -7.94 9.38 -32.20
N ASN A 950 -6.98 8.66 -31.60
CA ASN A 950 -6.20 7.64 -32.30
C ASN A 950 -7.06 6.61 -33.06
N SER A 951 -8.21 6.22 -32.47
CA SER A 951 -9.18 5.30 -33.08
C SER A 951 -9.79 5.80 -34.40
N THR A 952 -9.74 7.11 -34.66
CA THR A 952 -10.25 7.72 -35.90
C THR A 952 -9.23 7.71 -37.03
N ARG A 953 -7.98 7.34 -36.74
CA ARG A 953 -6.88 7.18 -37.71
C ARG A 953 -6.60 8.41 -38.56
N MET A 954 -6.87 9.62 -38.03
CA MET A 954 -6.60 10.89 -38.74
C MET A 954 -5.12 11.07 -39.11
N TYR A 955 -4.21 10.33 -38.46
CA TYR A 955 -2.79 10.28 -38.85
C TYR A 955 -2.60 9.78 -40.29
N GLU A 956 -3.53 8.98 -40.85
CA GLU A 956 -3.51 8.53 -42.24
C GLU A 956 -3.69 9.69 -43.23
N ILE A 957 -4.45 10.74 -42.86
CA ILE A 957 -4.59 11.95 -43.69
C ILE A 957 -3.26 12.71 -43.74
N VAL A 958 -2.57 12.81 -42.61
CA VAL A 958 -1.26 13.47 -42.56
C VAL A 958 -0.21 12.70 -43.35
N ALA A 959 -0.18 11.36 -43.20
CA ALA A 959 0.71 10.50 -43.95
C ALA A 959 0.47 10.64 -45.46
N TRP A 960 -0.79 10.58 -45.89
CA TRP A 960 -1.19 10.77 -47.27
C TRP A 960 -0.76 12.14 -47.84
N LEU A 961 -0.99 13.25 -47.10
CA LEU A 961 -0.53 14.58 -47.53
C LEU A 961 0.99 14.64 -47.71
N LYS A 962 1.75 13.98 -46.83
CA LYS A 962 3.23 13.91 -46.91
C LYS A 962 3.67 13.07 -48.12
N GLU A 963 3.04 11.93 -48.37
CA GLU A 963 3.31 11.06 -49.52
C GLU A 963 3.05 11.78 -50.85
N MET A 964 1.93 12.49 -50.97
CA MET A 964 1.63 13.29 -52.16
C MET A 964 2.67 14.38 -52.41
N ALA A 965 3.06 15.10 -51.36
CA ALA A 965 4.08 16.15 -51.47
C ALA A 965 5.44 15.60 -51.88
N GLN A 966 5.80 14.39 -51.42
CA GLN A 966 7.02 13.72 -51.83
C GLN A 966 6.97 13.26 -53.29
N ALA A 967 5.84 12.70 -53.73
CA ALA A 967 5.64 12.29 -55.12
C ALA A 967 5.75 13.48 -56.10
N ASP A 968 5.33 14.69 -55.70
CA ASP A 968 5.50 15.90 -56.50
C ASP A 968 6.94 16.41 -56.56
N LEU A 969 7.77 16.15 -55.55
CA LEU A 969 9.21 16.44 -55.58
C LEU A 969 9.97 15.48 -56.51
N GLU A 970 9.48 14.24 -56.64
CA GLU A 970 10.08 13.17 -57.45
C GLU A 970 9.58 13.17 -58.91
N ARG A 971 8.57 13.98 -59.25
CA ARG A 971 8.15 14.19 -60.65
C ARG A 971 9.22 14.97 -61.41
N PRO A 972 9.75 14.45 -62.54
CA PRO A 972 10.65 15.22 -63.38
C PRO A 972 9.94 16.49 -63.86
N ALA A 973 10.63 17.63 -63.79
CA ALA A 973 10.11 18.89 -64.30
C ALA A 973 9.70 18.70 -65.77
N ALA A 974 8.40 18.71 -66.03
CA ALA A 974 7.89 18.74 -67.39
C ALA A 974 8.16 20.14 -67.96
N GLU A 975 8.85 20.19 -69.11
CA GLU A 975 9.09 21.39 -69.93
C GLU A 975 7.79 22.10 -70.34
#